data_AF-A0A4Q6X7V4-F1
#
_entry.id   AF-A0A4Q6X7V4-F1
#
_cell.length_a   1.000
_cell.length_b   1.000
_cell.length_c   1.000
_cell.angle_alpha   90.00
_cell.angle_beta   90.00
_cell.angle_gamma   90.00
#
_symmetry.space_group_name_H-M   'P 1'
#
loop_
_entity.id
_entity.type
_entity.pdbx_description
1 polymer ?
#
loop_
_entity_poly.entity_id
_entity_poly.type
_entity_poly.pdbx_seq_one_letter_code
_entity_poly.pdbx_strand_id
1 'polypeptide(L)'
;MIQFDQVSLRRGGRVLFQKASMQLHPGWKIGLTGVNGAGKSTLFAAFLGDVVADEGNLTRPAVWTVAHMAQEIKALEMAAIDFVLSGDEECWGIQQKLADPDQLSNDELAHLHGRFDEIHGYAAPAKAAQLMAGLGFLDHQLQLNVSSFSGGWRMRLNLARTLMSRSDLLLLDEPTNHLDLDAILWLEDWLKAYEGTLVLISHDRDFLDAICDRILHIENKELTLYTGNYSTFETTRSERLAQQQQSFEKQQETRAHLQKYIDRFKAQATKARQAQSRIKQLERMQQLAPAHVDTPFTFSFREPTKMSSPLLSLDAASIGYGETIIAEKIRLQITPSSRIGLLGMNGAGKSTLIKTLVGDLPLLAGEYKASELLNIGYFAQHQMDALDANASPMLQLARIADKQISEAALRAFLGGFGFSGERMDTPCESFSGGERARLALALIVWQRPNVLILDEPTNHLDLDMRHALSMALQDFNGAVVLVSHERQLIASVCDELLLVHAGKCTEFDGDLQDYAKWLREARQQQINAQKALQQTSTTQTTSVKLDKDAQRKAAVRHRELTRPIRKNIEKTEGQIEKLQPRLAEIENLLADTALYEESRKDDLLKLMNEQNELKAKLELHEEQLLTLMMELEELESGFVG
;
A
#
# COMPACT_ATOMS: atom_id res chain seq x y z
N MET A 1 21.41 -18.42 -3.75
CA MET A 1 21.30 -17.41 -4.82
C MET A 1 20.46 -17.98 -5.94
N ILE A 2 19.66 -17.16 -6.61
CA ILE A 2 18.90 -17.55 -7.80
C ILE A 2 19.73 -17.18 -9.03
N GLN A 3 19.87 -18.09 -9.98
CA GLN A 3 20.69 -17.88 -11.17
C GLN A 3 19.86 -18.04 -12.43
N PHE A 4 19.95 -17.02 -13.29
CA PHE A 4 19.44 -17.02 -14.65
C PHE A 4 20.61 -17.27 -15.60
N ASP A 5 20.54 -18.32 -16.40
CA ASP A 5 21.49 -18.60 -17.47
C ASP A 5 20.78 -18.68 -18.83
N GLN A 6 20.90 -17.63 -19.64
CA GLN A 6 20.31 -17.50 -20.98
C GLN A 6 18.80 -17.83 -21.02
N VAL A 7 18.07 -17.45 -19.97
CA VAL A 7 16.67 -17.82 -19.79
C VAL A 7 15.78 -17.10 -20.81
N SER A 8 14.99 -17.86 -21.55
CA SER A 8 13.90 -17.36 -22.40
C SER A 8 12.58 -17.95 -21.93
N LEU A 9 11.55 -17.09 -21.80
CA LEU A 9 10.18 -17.51 -21.43
C LEU A 9 9.17 -17.11 -22.50
N ARG A 10 8.28 -18.05 -22.82
CA ARG A 10 7.19 -17.91 -23.78
C ARG A 10 5.88 -18.34 -23.12
N ARG A 11 4.77 -17.71 -23.50
CA ARG A 11 3.43 -18.10 -23.05
C ARG A 11 2.46 -18.03 -24.22
N GLY A 12 1.78 -19.15 -24.53
CA GLY A 12 0.84 -19.22 -25.65
C GLY A 12 1.44 -18.83 -27.00
N GLY A 13 2.72 -19.14 -27.24
CA GLY A 13 3.44 -18.77 -28.47
C GLY A 13 4.00 -17.34 -28.51
N ARG A 14 3.61 -16.45 -27.58
CA ARG A 14 4.20 -15.11 -27.44
C ARG A 14 5.47 -15.19 -26.59
N VAL A 15 6.56 -14.65 -27.12
CA VAL A 15 7.82 -14.46 -26.37
C VAL A 15 7.63 -13.32 -25.37
N LEU A 16 7.89 -13.58 -24.10
CA LEU A 16 7.85 -12.59 -23.03
C LEU A 16 9.20 -11.90 -22.90
N PHE A 17 10.27 -12.66 -22.67
CA PHE A 17 11.65 -12.18 -22.72
C PHE A 17 12.61 -13.29 -23.17
N GLN A 18 13.81 -12.90 -23.62
CA GLN A 18 14.81 -13.82 -24.18
C GLN A 18 16.20 -13.60 -23.57
N LYS A 19 16.97 -14.70 -23.48
CA LYS A 19 18.41 -14.71 -23.16
C LYS A 19 18.79 -13.93 -21.90
N ALA A 20 17.93 -13.95 -20.89
CA ALA A 20 18.21 -13.30 -19.61
C ALA A 20 19.32 -14.05 -18.85
N SER A 21 20.41 -13.36 -18.54
CA SER A 21 21.52 -13.89 -17.73
C SER A 21 21.83 -12.93 -16.58
N MET A 22 21.60 -13.36 -15.34
CA MET A 22 21.83 -12.58 -14.13
C MET A 22 21.81 -13.46 -12.87
N GLN A 23 22.25 -12.89 -11.74
CA GLN A 23 22.26 -13.57 -10.44
C GLN A 23 21.55 -12.70 -9.40
N LEU A 24 20.66 -13.30 -8.63
CA LEU A 24 19.96 -12.66 -7.52
C LEU A 24 20.49 -13.24 -6.20
N HIS A 25 21.03 -12.39 -5.35
CA HIS A 25 21.64 -12.81 -4.09
C HIS A 25 20.61 -12.84 -2.94
N PRO A 26 20.88 -13.64 -1.89
CA PRO A 26 20.01 -13.70 -0.72
C PRO A 26 19.92 -12.34 -0.01
N GLY A 27 18.74 -12.00 0.51
CA GLY A 27 18.50 -10.75 1.27
C GLY A 27 18.26 -9.51 0.41
N TRP A 28 18.32 -9.63 -0.93
CA TRP A 28 17.97 -8.52 -1.82
C TRP A 28 16.47 -8.24 -1.85
N LYS A 29 16.10 -6.97 -2.02
CA LYS A 29 14.73 -6.48 -2.13
C LYS A 29 14.50 -5.94 -3.53
N ILE A 30 13.93 -6.79 -4.38
CA ILE A 30 13.89 -6.59 -5.82
C ILE A 30 12.48 -6.18 -6.23
N GLY A 31 12.35 -4.99 -6.83
CA GLY A 31 11.11 -4.56 -7.47
C GLY A 31 11.04 -5.06 -8.92
N LEU A 32 10.00 -5.80 -9.29
CA LEU A 32 9.78 -6.30 -10.64
C LEU A 32 8.83 -5.36 -11.39
N THR A 33 9.35 -4.66 -12.39
CA THR A 33 8.61 -3.63 -13.15
C THR A 33 8.54 -3.97 -14.63
N GLY A 34 7.51 -3.48 -15.30
CA GLY A 34 7.28 -3.71 -16.72
C GLY A 34 5.82 -3.51 -17.11
N VAL A 35 5.58 -3.28 -18.41
CA VAL A 35 4.24 -3.07 -18.96
C VAL A 35 3.30 -4.25 -18.71
N ASN A 36 2.00 -4.01 -18.78
CA ASN A 36 1.01 -5.08 -18.66
C ASN A 36 1.19 -6.14 -19.76
N GLY A 37 1.26 -7.40 -19.36
CA GLY A 37 1.54 -8.52 -20.27
C GLY A 37 3.02 -8.70 -20.64
N ALA A 38 3.96 -7.98 -20.00
CA ALA A 38 5.40 -8.18 -20.19
C ALA A 38 5.91 -9.56 -19.71
N GLY A 39 5.17 -10.20 -18.78
CA GLY A 39 5.51 -11.53 -18.26
C GLY A 39 5.81 -11.61 -16.76
N LYS A 40 5.53 -10.56 -15.98
CA LYS A 40 5.78 -10.48 -14.53
C LYS A 40 5.24 -11.68 -13.75
N SER A 41 3.95 -11.98 -13.88
CA SER A 41 3.33 -13.14 -13.21
C SER A 41 3.83 -14.49 -13.75
N THR A 42 4.25 -14.56 -15.02
CA THR A 42 4.87 -15.78 -15.58
C THR A 42 6.26 -16.00 -14.99
N LEU A 43 7.02 -14.93 -14.71
CA LEU A 43 8.29 -15.01 -14.01
C LEU A 43 8.12 -15.47 -12.55
N PHE A 44 7.05 -15.02 -11.87
CA PHE A 44 6.68 -15.55 -10.54
C PHE A 44 6.39 -17.05 -10.56
N ALA A 45 5.60 -17.51 -11.54
CA ALA A 45 5.34 -18.93 -11.73
C ALA A 45 6.64 -19.73 -12.01
N ALA A 46 7.61 -19.12 -12.71
CA ALA A 46 8.93 -19.74 -12.91
C ALA A 46 9.76 -19.81 -11.61
N PHE A 47 9.68 -18.80 -10.72
CA PHE A 47 10.32 -18.87 -9.40
C PHE A 47 9.70 -19.95 -8.50
N LEU A 48 8.38 -20.13 -8.56
CA LEU A 48 7.66 -21.20 -7.85
C LEU A 48 8.08 -22.58 -8.35
N GLY A 49 8.37 -22.71 -9.65
CA GLY A 49 8.70 -23.96 -10.33
C GLY A 49 7.55 -24.53 -11.17
N ASP A 50 6.44 -23.79 -11.30
CA ASP A 50 5.27 -24.17 -12.08
C ASP A 50 5.50 -24.03 -13.60
N VAL A 51 6.43 -23.15 -13.99
CA VAL A 51 6.78 -22.88 -15.39
C VAL A 51 8.27 -23.15 -15.60
N VAL A 52 8.58 -24.04 -16.54
CA VAL A 52 9.95 -24.32 -16.97
C VAL A 52 10.37 -23.32 -18.03
N ALA A 53 11.62 -22.88 -18.00
CA ALA A 53 12.21 -22.05 -19.05
C ALA A 53 12.22 -22.80 -20.40
N ASP A 54 11.82 -22.12 -21.48
CA ASP A 54 11.84 -22.71 -22.83
C ASP A 54 13.27 -22.88 -23.35
N GLU A 55 14.14 -21.91 -23.02
CA GLU A 55 15.57 -21.93 -23.32
C GLU A 55 16.33 -21.45 -22.09
N GLY A 56 17.56 -21.95 -21.91
CA GLY A 56 18.39 -21.63 -20.75
C GLY A 56 17.97 -22.39 -19.49
N ASN A 57 18.47 -21.95 -18.34
CA ASN A 57 18.14 -22.57 -17.05
C ASN A 57 17.93 -21.51 -15.96
N LEU A 58 16.83 -21.66 -15.21
CA LEU A 58 16.53 -20.88 -14.01
C LEU A 58 16.70 -21.80 -12.81
N THR A 59 17.71 -21.56 -11.99
CA THR A 59 17.99 -22.39 -10.81
C THR A 59 17.83 -21.60 -9.53
N ARG A 60 17.22 -22.25 -8.53
CA ARG A 60 17.13 -21.77 -7.15
C ARG A 60 17.61 -22.85 -6.19
N PRO A 61 18.12 -22.51 -4.99
CA PRO A 61 18.47 -23.51 -3.99
C PRO A 61 17.24 -24.32 -3.57
N ALA A 62 17.35 -25.65 -3.57
CA ALA A 62 16.22 -26.53 -3.22
C ALA A 62 15.78 -26.41 -1.75
N VAL A 63 16.68 -25.95 -0.87
CA VAL A 63 16.42 -25.73 0.56
C VAL A 63 15.54 -24.49 0.80
N TRP A 64 15.41 -23.59 -0.18
CA TRP A 64 14.68 -22.34 0.00
C TRP A 64 13.18 -22.57 0.06
N THR A 65 12.58 -22.10 1.16
CA THR A 65 11.13 -21.99 1.32
C THR A 65 10.64 -20.75 0.59
N VAL A 66 9.70 -20.92 -0.34
CA VAL A 66 9.14 -19.83 -1.14
C VAL A 66 7.73 -19.53 -0.65
N ALA A 67 7.50 -18.32 -0.14
CA ALA A 67 6.17 -17.82 0.17
C ALA A 67 5.65 -17.00 -1.01
N HIS A 68 4.43 -17.27 -1.43
CA HIS A 68 3.78 -16.54 -2.51
C HIS A 68 2.31 -16.28 -2.18
N MET A 69 1.87 -15.06 -2.45
CA MET A 69 0.48 -14.67 -2.28
C MET A 69 -0.36 -15.16 -3.46
N ALA A 70 -1.22 -16.16 -3.23
CA ALA A 70 -2.17 -16.60 -4.24
C ALA A 70 -3.18 -15.47 -4.60
N GLN A 71 -3.54 -15.35 -5.88
CA GLN A 71 -4.45 -14.28 -6.34
C GLN A 71 -5.91 -14.51 -5.93
N GLU A 72 -6.33 -15.73 -5.63
CA GLU A 72 -7.69 -16.05 -5.20
C GLU A 72 -7.69 -17.00 -3.99
N ILE A 73 -8.43 -16.63 -2.94
CA ILE A 73 -8.70 -17.52 -1.80
C ILE A 73 -10.11 -18.07 -1.91
N LYS A 74 -10.22 -19.40 -1.87
CA LYS A 74 -11.51 -20.06 -1.70
C LYS A 74 -12.12 -19.66 -0.36
N ALA A 75 -13.43 -19.42 -0.32
CA ALA A 75 -14.12 -19.18 0.93
C ALA A 75 -14.04 -20.44 1.80
N LEU A 76 -13.21 -20.40 2.84
CA LEU A 76 -13.02 -21.50 3.79
C LEU A 76 -13.85 -21.25 5.05
N GLU A 77 -14.43 -22.33 5.59
CA GLU A 77 -15.06 -22.34 6.92
C GLU A 77 -14.00 -22.60 7.99
N MET A 78 -13.07 -21.65 8.12
CA MET A 78 -11.98 -21.67 9.09
C MET A 78 -11.90 -20.28 9.74
N ALA A 79 -11.55 -20.22 11.03
CA ALA A 79 -11.33 -18.95 11.71
C ALA A 79 -10.18 -18.19 11.05
N ALA A 80 -10.28 -16.86 10.97
CA ALA A 80 -9.29 -16.03 10.30
C ALA A 80 -7.88 -16.16 10.91
N ILE A 81 -7.79 -16.27 12.24
CA ILE A 81 -6.51 -16.47 12.93
C ILE A 81 -5.86 -17.81 12.58
N ASP A 82 -6.63 -18.89 12.53
CA ASP A 82 -6.18 -20.23 12.16
C ASP A 82 -5.73 -20.27 10.70
N PHE A 83 -6.45 -19.56 9.82
CA PHE A 83 -6.05 -19.42 8.43
C PHE A 83 -4.69 -18.73 8.29
N VAL A 84 -4.42 -17.68 9.07
CA VAL A 84 -3.11 -17.02 9.06
C VAL A 84 -2.01 -17.92 9.63
N LEU A 85 -2.28 -18.62 10.74
CA LEU A 85 -1.36 -19.60 11.34
C LEU A 85 -1.01 -20.73 10.36
N SER A 86 -1.96 -21.16 9.54
CA SER A 86 -1.75 -22.18 8.50
C SER A 86 -0.79 -21.75 7.37
N GLY A 87 -0.33 -20.49 7.37
CA GLY A 87 0.73 -20.01 6.47
C GLY A 87 2.12 -20.57 6.82
N ASP A 88 2.33 -20.92 8.09
CA ASP A 88 3.49 -21.67 8.55
C ASP A 88 3.10 -23.16 8.64
N GLU A 89 3.28 -23.89 7.55
CA GLU A 89 2.83 -25.29 7.43
C GLU A 89 3.48 -26.22 8.47
N GLU A 90 4.75 -25.98 8.81
CA GLU A 90 5.45 -26.77 9.83
C GLU A 90 4.88 -26.48 11.22
N CYS A 91 4.70 -25.21 11.59
CA CYS A 91 4.12 -24.83 12.88
C CYS A 91 2.68 -25.33 13.01
N TRP A 92 1.87 -25.13 11.97
CA TRP A 92 0.48 -25.57 11.92
C TRP A 92 0.35 -27.09 12.02
N GLY A 93 1.18 -27.83 11.28
CA GLY A 93 1.19 -29.30 11.32
C GLY A 93 1.59 -29.86 12.68
N ILE A 94 2.56 -29.25 13.36
CA ILE A 94 2.95 -29.64 14.72
C ILE A 94 1.82 -29.30 15.71
N GLN A 95 1.21 -28.11 15.60
CA GLN A 95 0.11 -27.70 16.46
C GLN A 95 -1.10 -28.64 16.34
N GLN A 96 -1.46 -29.06 15.13
CA GLN A 96 -2.54 -30.04 14.92
C GLN A 96 -2.23 -31.40 15.55
N LYS A 97 -0.99 -31.87 15.46
CA LYS A 97 -0.57 -33.13 16.11
C LYS A 97 -0.60 -33.02 17.63
N LEU A 98 -0.15 -31.89 18.18
CA LEU A 98 -0.18 -31.64 19.63
C LEU A 98 -1.61 -31.48 20.18
N ALA A 99 -2.59 -31.15 19.34
CA ALA A 99 -4.00 -31.06 19.73
C ALA A 99 -4.68 -32.43 19.94
N ASP A 100 -4.11 -33.51 19.39
CA ASP A 100 -4.56 -34.89 19.62
C ASP A 100 -3.40 -35.78 20.14
N PRO A 101 -2.96 -35.55 21.39
CA PRO A 101 -1.79 -36.20 21.96
C PRO A 101 -2.01 -37.71 22.22
N ASP A 102 -3.25 -38.18 22.27
CA ASP A 102 -3.60 -39.57 22.57
C ASP A 102 -3.15 -40.57 21.49
N GLN A 103 -2.82 -40.08 20.29
CA GLN A 103 -2.33 -40.88 19.16
C GLN A 103 -0.79 -40.94 19.05
N LEU A 104 -0.06 -40.26 19.94
CA LEU A 104 1.39 -40.09 19.85
C LEU A 104 2.11 -40.80 20.99
N SER A 105 3.29 -41.34 20.70
CA SER A 105 4.18 -41.87 21.74
C SER A 105 4.84 -40.73 22.53
N ASN A 106 5.28 -40.99 23.76
CA ASN A 106 5.96 -39.99 24.61
C ASN A 106 7.23 -39.42 23.94
N ASP A 107 7.95 -40.23 23.17
CA ASP A 107 9.15 -39.80 22.44
C ASP A 107 8.79 -38.86 21.28
N GLU A 108 7.70 -39.14 20.56
CA GLU A 108 7.19 -38.27 19.49
C GLU A 108 6.68 -36.94 20.06
N LEU A 109 5.97 -36.97 21.19
CA LEU A 109 5.52 -35.75 21.89
C LEU A 109 6.70 -34.89 22.32
N ALA A 110 7.76 -35.48 22.89
CA ALA A 110 8.96 -34.76 23.28
C ALA A 110 9.66 -34.11 22.07
N HIS A 111 9.78 -34.85 20.96
CA HIS A 111 10.35 -34.32 19.72
C HIS A 111 9.49 -33.19 19.13
N LEU A 112 8.17 -33.33 19.12
CA LEU A 112 7.25 -32.30 18.62
C LEU A 112 7.29 -31.04 19.48
N HIS A 113 7.28 -31.15 20.81
CA HIS A 113 7.41 -29.99 21.70
C HIS A 113 8.78 -29.30 21.56
N GLY A 114 9.87 -30.07 21.44
CA GLY A 114 11.20 -29.51 21.19
C GLY A 114 11.25 -28.75 19.86
N ARG A 115 10.76 -29.36 18.79
CA ARG A 115 10.69 -28.71 17.48
C ARG A 115 9.76 -27.49 17.48
N PHE A 116 8.64 -27.55 18.19
CA PHE A 116 7.70 -26.44 18.32
C PHE A 116 8.32 -25.25 19.04
N ASP A 117 9.18 -25.48 20.04
CA ASP A 117 9.90 -24.41 20.74
C ASP A 117 11.02 -23.80 19.86
N GLU A 118 11.79 -24.64 19.15
CA GLU A 118 12.84 -24.20 18.21
C GLU A 118 12.30 -23.25 17.12
N ILE A 119 11.08 -23.49 16.66
CA ILE A 119 10.43 -22.68 15.62
C ILE A 119 9.60 -21.53 16.21
N HIS A 120 9.67 -21.32 17.52
CA HIS A 120 8.89 -20.32 18.27
C HIS A 120 7.36 -20.47 18.09
N GLY A 121 6.87 -21.71 17.99
CA GLY A 121 5.46 -22.04 17.77
C GLY A 121 4.52 -21.52 18.86
N TYR A 122 4.96 -21.43 20.12
CA TYR A 122 4.15 -20.85 21.20
C TYR A 122 3.89 -19.34 21.02
N ALA A 123 4.79 -18.63 20.34
CA ALA A 123 4.62 -17.21 20.01
C ALA A 123 3.83 -17.00 18.70
N ALA A 124 3.59 -18.06 17.92
CA ALA A 124 2.94 -17.98 16.62
C ALA A 124 1.53 -17.34 16.68
N PRO A 125 0.64 -17.64 17.65
CA PRO A 125 -0.66 -16.98 17.75
C PRO A 125 -0.57 -15.48 17.99
N ALA A 126 0.38 -15.04 18.84
CA ALA A 126 0.60 -13.63 19.10
C ALA A 126 1.14 -12.91 17.85
N LYS A 127 2.08 -13.56 17.13
CA LYS A 127 2.61 -13.06 15.85
C LYS A 127 1.50 -12.95 14.80
N ALA A 128 0.65 -13.97 14.66
CA ALA A 128 -0.47 -13.95 13.71
C ALA A 128 -1.47 -12.83 14.04
N ALA A 129 -1.81 -12.66 15.31
CA ALA A 129 -2.65 -11.54 15.76
C ALA A 129 -2.01 -10.18 15.46
N GLN A 130 -0.69 -10.04 15.65
CA GLN A 130 0.04 -8.81 15.32
C GLN A 130 0.05 -8.53 13.81
N LEU A 131 0.25 -9.54 12.95
CA LEU A 131 0.19 -9.39 11.49
C LEU A 131 -1.22 -8.95 11.04
N MET A 132 -2.25 -9.60 11.57
CA MET A 132 -3.64 -9.23 11.30
C MET A 132 -3.96 -7.82 11.80
N ALA A 133 -3.54 -7.48 13.03
CA ALA A 133 -3.68 -6.13 13.54
C ALA A 133 -2.98 -5.16 12.58
N GLY A 134 -1.71 -5.35 12.22
CA GLY A 134 -1.01 -4.51 11.25
C GLY A 134 -1.79 -4.20 9.96
N LEU A 135 -2.41 -5.23 9.38
CA LEU A 135 -3.17 -5.15 8.13
C LEU A 135 -4.60 -4.60 8.26
N GLY A 136 -5.01 -4.15 9.45
CA GLY A 136 -6.29 -3.46 9.66
C GLY A 136 -7.36 -4.26 10.37
N PHE A 137 -7.10 -5.51 10.79
CA PHE A 137 -8.10 -6.35 11.44
C PHE A 137 -8.32 -5.94 12.91
N LEU A 138 -9.57 -6.04 13.35
CA LEU A 138 -9.99 -5.83 14.74
C LEU A 138 -10.02 -7.16 15.50
N ASP A 139 -9.88 -7.09 16.82
CA ASP A 139 -9.75 -8.27 17.69
C ASP A 139 -10.91 -9.27 17.55
N HIS A 140 -12.14 -8.77 17.47
CA HIS A 140 -13.33 -9.62 17.28
C HIS A 140 -13.38 -10.30 15.90
N GLN A 141 -12.64 -9.80 14.91
CA GLN A 141 -12.61 -10.36 13.57
C GLN A 141 -11.69 -11.58 13.47
N LEU A 142 -10.76 -11.78 14.39
CA LEU A 142 -9.82 -12.91 14.37
C LEU A 142 -10.52 -14.27 14.42
N GLN A 143 -11.68 -14.32 15.09
CA GLN A 143 -12.48 -15.54 15.28
C GLN A 143 -13.59 -15.70 14.23
N LEU A 144 -13.74 -14.74 13.31
CA LEU A 144 -14.72 -14.84 12.23
C LEU A 144 -14.23 -15.82 11.15
N ASN A 145 -15.17 -16.49 10.49
CA ASN A 145 -14.87 -17.37 9.38
C ASN A 145 -14.33 -16.57 8.17
N VAL A 146 -13.32 -17.09 7.49
CA VAL A 146 -12.75 -16.49 6.26
C VAL A 146 -13.83 -16.23 5.20
N SER A 147 -14.83 -17.12 5.11
CA SER A 147 -15.98 -16.96 4.21
C SER A 147 -16.86 -15.72 4.49
N SER A 148 -16.86 -15.19 5.71
CA SER A 148 -17.65 -14.00 6.08
C SER A 148 -17.04 -12.68 5.60
N PHE A 149 -15.74 -12.66 5.31
CA PHE A 149 -15.04 -11.47 4.84
C PHE A 149 -15.33 -11.18 3.36
N SER A 150 -15.32 -9.89 2.99
CA SER A 150 -15.38 -9.49 1.57
C SER A 150 -14.08 -9.85 0.84
N GLY A 151 -14.09 -9.83 -0.49
CA GLY A 151 -12.93 -10.21 -1.31
C GLY A 151 -11.64 -9.45 -0.95
N GLY A 152 -11.72 -8.13 -0.75
CA GLY A 152 -10.56 -7.33 -0.33
C GLY A 152 -10.02 -7.71 1.05
N TRP A 153 -10.89 -7.95 2.02
CA TRP A 153 -10.47 -8.43 3.35
C TRP A 153 -9.89 -9.85 3.30
N ARG A 154 -10.41 -10.73 2.44
CA ARG A 154 -9.80 -12.05 2.20
C ARG A 154 -8.40 -11.91 1.62
N MET A 155 -8.19 -11.00 0.66
CA MET A 155 -6.84 -10.73 0.12
C MET A 155 -5.88 -10.25 1.21
N ARG A 156 -6.32 -9.40 2.14
CA ARG A 156 -5.53 -9.01 3.31
C ARG A 156 -5.21 -10.20 4.23
N LEU A 157 -6.16 -11.12 4.45
CA LEU A 157 -5.89 -12.36 5.18
C LEU A 157 -4.87 -13.23 4.45
N ASN A 158 -4.90 -13.28 3.12
CA ASN A 158 -3.87 -14.00 2.36
C ASN A 158 -2.50 -13.42 2.59
N LEU A 159 -2.40 -12.09 2.52
CA LEU A 159 -1.16 -11.39 2.76
C LEU A 159 -0.66 -11.73 4.17
N ALA A 160 -1.50 -11.63 5.20
CA ALA A 160 -1.15 -12.02 6.56
C ALA A 160 -0.63 -13.46 6.64
N ARG A 161 -1.31 -14.40 5.98
CA ARG A 161 -0.90 -15.82 5.89
C ARG A 161 0.46 -15.98 5.19
N THR A 162 0.67 -15.29 4.08
CA THR A 162 1.95 -15.32 3.34
C THR A 162 3.09 -14.74 4.18
N LEU A 163 2.86 -13.64 4.91
CA LEU A 163 3.84 -13.02 5.81
C LEU A 163 4.13 -13.86 7.07
N MET A 164 3.20 -14.74 7.46
CA MET A 164 3.40 -15.68 8.57
C MET A 164 4.44 -16.75 8.23
N SER A 165 4.53 -17.13 6.94
CA SER A 165 5.45 -18.15 6.45
C SER A 165 6.91 -17.78 6.70
N ARG A 166 7.70 -18.75 7.18
CA ARG A 166 9.16 -18.61 7.38
C ARG A 166 9.91 -18.83 6.06
N SER A 167 9.69 -17.93 5.10
CA SER A 167 10.29 -18.04 3.77
C SER A 167 11.70 -17.47 3.66
N ASP A 168 12.50 -18.04 2.77
CA ASP A 168 13.78 -17.48 2.29
C ASP A 168 13.56 -16.54 1.10
N LEU A 169 12.49 -16.78 0.34
CA LEU A 169 12.05 -16.00 -0.81
C LEU A 169 10.58 -15.65 -0.66
N LEU A 170 10.28 -14.35 -0.53
CA LEU A 170 8.94 -13.81 -0.46
C LEU A 170 8.58 -13.19 -1.82
N LEU A 171 7.50 -13.69 -2.43
CA LEU A 171 6.96 -13.21 -3.71
C LEU A 171 5.61 -12.53 -3.47
N LEU A 172 5.55 -11.22 -3.69
CA LEU A 172 4.33 -10.43 -3.54
C LEU A 172 3.91 -9.81 -4.87
N ASP A 173 2.69 -10.09 -5.31
CA ASP A 173 2.10 -9.55 -6.54
C ASP A 173 1.04 -8.50 -6.17
N GLU A 174 1.38 -7.22 -6.35
CA GLU A 174 0.58 -6.05 -6.01
C GLU A 174 -0.01 -6.06 -4.58
N PRO A 175 0.82 -6.17 -3.52
CA PRO A 175 0.34 -6.33 -2.15
C PRO A 175 -0.32 -5.05 -1.59
N THR A 176 -0.08 -3.88 -2.19
CA THR A 176 -0.71 -2.62 -1.79
C THR A 176 -2.16 -2.52 -2.27
N ASN A 177 -2.59 -3.38 -3.21
CA ASN A 177 -3.97 -3.38 -3.67
C ASN A 177 -4.93 -3.69 -2.53
N HIS A 178 -6.00 -2.90 -2.43
CA HIS A 178 -7.02 -3.01 -1.38
C HIS A 178 -6.50 -2.76 0.05
N LEU A 179 -5.26 -2.31 0.22
CA LEU A 179 -4.75 -1.79 1.49
C LEU A 179 -5.06 -0.30 1.61
N ASP A 180 -5.39 0.11 2.83
CA ASP A 180 -5.46 1.50 3.21
C ASP A 180 -4.07 2.02 3.57
N LEU A 181 -3.93 3.34 3.58
CA LEU A 181 -2.65 4.00 3.84
C LEU A 181 -1.94 3.50 5.10
N ASP A 182 -2.66 3.21 6.19
CA ASP A 182 -2.07 2.67 7.42
C ASP A 182 -1.46 1.28 7.20
N ALA A 183 -2.24 0.38 6.60
CA ALA A 183 -1.79 -0.98 6.31
C ALA A 183 -0.62 -0.99 5.32
N ILE A 184 -0.59 -0.05 4.36
CA ILE A 184 0.55 0.14 3.45
C ILE A 184 1.79 0.56 4.25
N LEU A 185 1.69 1.59 5.10
CA LEU A 185 2.82 2.06 5.92
C LEU A 185 3.34 0.97 6.87
N TRP A 186 2.44 0.24 7.52
CA TRP A 186 2.82 -0.88 8.37
C TRP A 186 3.52 -1.99 7.58
N LEU A 187 3.00 -2.31 6.39
CA LEU A 187 3.58 -3.31 5.50
C LEU A 187 4.97 -2.87 5.01
N GLU A 188 5.16 -1.58 4.68
CA GLU A 188 6.47 -1.02 4.35
C GLU A 188 7.47 -1.26 5.48
N ASP A 189 7.11 -0.93 6.72
CA ASP A 189 7.98 -1.09 7.89
C ASP A 189 8.29 -2.58 8.16
N TRP A 190 7.31 -3.45 7.98
CA TRP A 190 7.49 -4.90 8.11
C TRP A 190 8.44 -5.46 7.03
N LEU A 191 8.22 -5.10 5.76
CA LEU A 191 9.05 -5.55 4.64
C LEU A 191 10.46 -4.96 4.69
N LYS A 192 10.64 -3.77 5.29
CA LYS A 192 11.97 -3.22 5.60
C LYS A 192 12.72 -4.05 6.65
N ALA A 193 12.03 -4.60 7.63
CA ALA A 193 12.62 -5.48 8.65
C ALA A 193 12.82 -6.93 8.19
N TYR A 194 12.18 -7.36 7.10
CA TYR A 194 12.30 -8.72 6.57
C TYR A 194 13.74 -9.02 6.09
N GLU A 195 14.31 -10.11 6.62
CA GLU A 195 15.72 -10.53 6.37
C GLU A 195 15.88 -11.41 5.13
N GLY A 196 14.79 -12.03 4.64
CA GLY A 196 14.82 -12.90 3.48
C GLY A 196 14.94 -12.13 2.15
N THR A 197 14.98 -12.87 1.05
CA THR A 197 14.94 -12.27 -0.29
C THR A 197 13.50 -11.88 -0.63
N LEU A 198 13.27 -10.65 -1.07
CA LEU A 198 11.96 -10.16 -1.47
C LEU A 198 11.95 -9.90 -2.97
N VAL A 199 10.95 -10.42 -3.68
CA VAL A 199 10.62 -9.99 -5.04
C VAL A 199 9.19 -9.48 -5.04
N LEU A 200 9.05 -8.21 -5.38
CA LEU A 200 7.81 -7.46 -5.26
C LEU A 200 7.40 -6.96 -6.64
N ILE A 201 6.19 -7.28 -7.09
CA ILE A 201 5.53 -6.57 -8.17
C ILE A 201 4.64 -5.52 -7.52
N SER A 202 4.85 -4.26 -7.86
CA SER A 202 3.95 -3.18 -7.45
C SER A 202 3.92 -2.11 -8.53
N HIS A 203 2.76 -1.48 -8.69
CA HIS A 203 2.60 -0.26 -9.47
C HIS A 203 2.71 1.01 -8.62
N ASP A 204 2.93 0.90 -7.31
CA ASP A 204 3.13 2.02 -6.39
C ASP A 204 4.62 2.41 -6.35
N ARG A 205 4.92 3.63 -6.80
CA ARG A 205 6.29 4.15 -6.91
C ARG A 205 6.89 4.40 -5.53
N ASP A 206 6.13 5.01 -4.62
CA ASP A 206 6.60 5.37 -3.28
C ASP A 206 6.90 4.09 -2.48
N PHE A 207 6.05 3.08 -2.63
CA PHE A 207 6.23 1.77 -1.99
C PHE A 207 7.47 1.03 -2.51
N LEU A 208 7.68 1.00 -3.84
CA LEU A 208 8.88 0.42 -4.44
C LEU A 208 10.15 1.17 -4.02
N ASP A 209 10.10 2.51 -3.98
CA ASP A 209 11.24 3.34 -3.61
C ASP A 209 11.64 3.16 -2.13
N ALA A 210 10.64 2.99 -1.26
CA ALA A 210 10.85 2.80 0.17
C ALA A 210 11.43 1.42 0.55
N ILE A 211 11.17 0.38 -0.25
CA ILE A 211 11.50 -1.02 0.10
C ILE A 211 12.62 -1.59 -0.75
N CYS A 212 12.60 -1.34 -2.07
CA CYS A 212 13.48 -2.02 -3.01
C CYS A 212 14.84 -1.33 -3.14
N ASP A 213 15.90 -2.14 -3.11
CA ASP A 213 17.28 -1.69 -3.37
C ASP A 213 17.73 -1.97 -4.81
N ARG A 214 16.93 -2.76 -5.55
CA ARG A 214 17.18 -3.14 -6.95
C ARG A 214 15.88 -3.22 -7.72
N ILE A 215 15.92 -2.88 -9.01
CA ILE A 215 14.77 -2.99 -9.91
C ILE A 215 15.09 -3.96 -11.04
N LEU A 216 14.26 -4.99 -11.16
CA LEU A 216 14.28 -5.92 -12.27
C LEU A 216 13.22 -5.48 -13.28
N HIS A 217 13.66 -4.95 -14.43
CA HIS A 217 12.78 -4.37 -15.43
C HIS A 217 12.66 -5.25 -16.67
N ILE A 218 11.42 -5.52 -17.11
CA ILE A 218 11.12 -6.20 -18.37
C ILE A 218 10.69 -5.17 -19.41
N GLU A 219 11.49 -5.01 -20.46
CA GLU A 219 11.23 -4.10 -21.56
C GLU A 219 11.76 -4.69 -22.87
N ASN A 220 11.07 -4.50 -24.00
CA ASN A 220 11.52 -4.94 -25.32
C ASN A 220 11.94 -6.42 -25.42
N LYS A 221 11.32 -7.29 -24.61
CA LYS A 221 11.65 -8.73 -24.47
C LYS A 221 13.04 -8.99 -23.87
N GLU A 222 13.60 -8.02 -23.16
CA GLU A 222 14.84 -8.16 -22.40
C GLU A 222 14.54 -7.96 -20.90
N LEU A 223 15.22 -8.75 -20.06
CA LEU A 223 15.14 -8.65 -18.61
C LEU A 223 16.43 -8.01 -18.11
N THR A 224 16.33 -6.83 -17.50
CA THR A 224 17.49 -6.03 -17.07
C THR A 224 17.43 -5.71 -15.58
N LEU A 225 18.55 -5.89 -14.89
CA LEU A 225 18.69 -5.61 -13.46
C LEU A 225 19.37 -4.26 -13.25
N TYR A 226 18.72 -3.37 -12.52
CA TYR A 226 19.22 -2.06 -12.13
C TYR A 226 19.53 -2.04 -10.63
N THR A 227 20.58 -1.32 -10.27
CA THR A 227 20.98 -1.08 -8.88
C THR A 227 20.42 0.25 -8.38
N GLY A 228 19.82 0.26 -7.20
CA GLY A 228 19.19 1.43 -6.60
C GLY A 228 17.66 1.26 -6.48
N ASN A 229 17.05 2.22 -5.80
CA ASN A 229 15.60 2.35 -5.63
C ASN A 229 14.89 2.67 -6.97
N TYR A 230 13.56 2.77 -6.93
CA TYR A 230 12.78 3.02 -8.14
C TYR A 230 13.11 4.36 -8.82
N SER A 231 13.32 5.43 -8.05
CA SER A 231 13.65 6.76 -8.57
C SER A 231 14.99 6.81 -9.30
N THR A 232 16.01 6.13 -8.74
CA THR A 232 17.32 6.01 -9.39
C THR A 232 17.25 5.15 -10.66
N PHE A 233 16.41 4.12 -10.68
CA PHE A 233 16.11 3.35 -11.89
C PHE A 233 15.51 4.23 -12.99
N GLU A 234 14.47 5.02 -12.71
CA GLU A 234 13.84 5.89 -13.71
C GLU A 234 14.84 6.88 -14.30
N THR A 235 15.65 7.51 -13.43
CA THR A 235 16.69 8.46 -13.86
C THR A 235 17.73 7.78 -14.73
N THR A 236 18.30 6.65 -14.28
CA THR A 236 19.33 5.89 -15.01
C THR A 236 18.81 5.39 -16.36
N ARG A 237 17.55 4.94 -16.41
CA ARG A 237 16.89 4.51 -17.65
C ARG A 237 16.73 5.68 -18.61
N SER A 238 16.26 6.83 -18.14
CA SER A 238 16.09 8.03 -18.96
C SER A 238 17.41 8.51 -19.57
N GLU A 239 18.49 8.51 -18.78
CA GLU A 239 19.83 8.87 -19.24
C GLU A 239 20.36 7.88 -20.29
N ARG A 240 20.17 6.57 -20.05
CA ARG A 240 20.57 5.52 -20.99
C ARG A 240 19.82 5.64 -22.32
N LEU A 241 18.52 5.91 -22.28
CA LEU A 241 17.69 6.13 -23.47
C LEU A 241 18.12 7.39 -24.22
N ALA A 242 18.37 8.50 -23.52
CA ALA A 242 18.86 9.74 -24.13
C ALA A 242 20.24 9.56 -24.79
N GLN A 243 21.16 8.84 -24.14
CA GLN A 243 22.47 8.50 -24.72
C GLN A 243 22.33 7.60 -25.96
N GLN A 244 21.45 6.60 -25.90
CA GLN A 244 21.18 5.73 -27.05
C GLN A 244 20.60 6.53 -28.22
N GLN A 245 19.63 7.41 -27.98
CA GLN A 245 19.03 8.27 -28.99
C GLN A 245 20.07 9.20 -29.64
N GLN A 246 20.89 9.88 -28.84
CA GLN A 246 21.99 10.72 -29.36
C GLN A 246 23.00 9.92 -30.17
N SER A 247 23.35 8.70 -29.75
CA SER A 247 24.27 7.83 -30.48
C SER A 247 23.69 7.38 -31.83
N PHE A 248 22.38 7.10 -31.86
CA PHE A 248 21.64 6.72 -33.07
C PHE A 248 21.54 7.89 -34.05
N GLU A 249 21.23 9.09 -33.58
CA GLU A 249 21.18 10.31 -34.40
C GLU A 249 22.55 10.62 -35.02
N LYS A 250 23.63 10.60 -34.22
CA LYS A 250 25.00 10.77 -34.73
C LYS A 250 25.36 9.71 -35.77
N GLN A 251 24.93 8.47 -35.57
CA GLN A 251 25.15 7.39 -36.52
C GLN A 251 24.36 7.62 -37.82
N GLN A 252 23.10 8.06 -37.74
CA GLN A 252 22.28 8.40 -38.90
C GLN A 252 22.89 9.57 -39.70
N GLU A 253 23.32 10.64 -39.05
CA GLU A 253 23.98 11.77 -39.71
C GLU A 253 25.25 11.33 -40.43
N THR A 254 26.09 10.54 -39.76
CA THR A 254 27.32 9.99 -40.35
C THR A 254 26.99 9.12 -41.56
N ARG A 255 25.97 8.28 -41.46
CA ARG A 255 25.51 7.41 -42.54
C ARG A 255 24.94 8.21 -43.72
N ALA A 256 24.14 9.24 -43.45
CA ALA A 256 23.62 10.15 -44.47
C ALA A 256 24.73 10.93 -45.17
N HIS A 257 25.77 11.37 -44.44
CA HIS A 257 26.94 12.04 -45.00
C HIS A 257 27.77 11.10 -45.89
N LEU A 258 28.03 9.87 -45.43
CA LEU A 258 28.71 8.84 -46.22
C LEU A 258 27.92 8.51 -47.48
N GLN A 259 26.59 8.36 -47.38
CA GLN A 259 25.71 8.09 -48.52
C GLN A 259 25.74 9.22 -49.55
N LYS A 260 25.59 10.49 -49.13
CA LYS A 260 25.71 11.67 -50.02
C LYS A 260 27.06 11.72 -50.74
N TYR A 261 28.15 11.33 -50.07
CA TYR A 261 29.48 11.27 -50.69
C TYR A 261 29.57 10.14 -51.73
N ILE A 262 29.03 8.96 -51.42
CA ILE A 262 28.97 7.83 -52.35
C ILE A 262 28.17 8.23 -53.58
N ASP A 263 26.96 8.76 -53.40
CA ASP A 263 26.05 9.14 -54.49
C ASP A 263 26.68 10.19 -55.42
N ARG A 264 27.43 11.16 -54.85
CA ARG A 264 28.08 12.24 -55.61
C ARG A 264 29.32 11.81 -56.40
N PHE A 265 30.08 10.83 -55.89
CA PHE A 265 31.40 10.49 -56.44
C PHE A 265 31.53 9.08 -57.02
N LYS A 266 30.45 8.27 -56.99
CA LYS A 266 30.41 6.91 -57.58
C LYS A 266 30.71 6.87 -59.08
N ALA A 267 30.38 7.94 -59.82
CA ALA A 267 30.57 8.03 -61.27
C ALA A 267 31.90 8.70 -61.71
N GLN A 268 32.70 9.26 -60.79
CA GLN A 268 33.96 9.94 -61.13
C GLN A 268 35.16 8.99 -61.01
N ALA A 269 35.84 8.74 -62.13
CA ALA A 269 36.96 7.80 -62.23
C ALA A 269 38.13 8.10 -61.26
N THR A 270 38.38 9.38 -60.96
CA THR A 270 39.46 9.82 -60.05
C THR A 270 39.16 9.57 -58.56
N LYS A 271 37.90 9.45 -58.16
CA LYS A 271 37.48 9.28 -56.75
C LYS A 271 36.83 7.92 -56.45
N ALA A 272 36.77 7.03 -57.43
CA ALA A 272 36.15 5.71 -57.33
C ALA A 272 36.72 4.83 -56.19
N ARG A 273 38.04 4.84 -55.97
CA ARG A 273 38.67 4.09 -54.85
C ARG A 273 38.24 4.59 -53.47
N GLN A 274 38.09 5.90 -53.29
CA GLN A 274 37.63 6.48 -52.02
C GLN A 274 36.13 6.22 -51.78
N ALA A 275 35.31 6.25 -52.83
CA ALA A 275 33.91 5.88 -52.75
C ALA A 275 33.74 4.39 -52.36
N GLN A 276 34.52 3.48 -52.95
CA GLN A 276 34.53 2.05 -52.56
C GLN A 276 34.94 1.82 -51.09
N SER A 277 35.92 2.58 -50.59
CA SER A 277 36.34 2.47 -49.19
C SER A 277 35.23 2.89 -48.22
N ARG A 278 34.45 3.92 -48.55
CA ARG A 278 33.32 4.38 -47.72
C ARG A 278 32.09 3.48 -47.82
N ILE A 279 31.88 2.79 -48.96
CA ILE A 279 30.88 1.72 -49.08
C ILE A 279 31.18 0.60 -48.08
N LYS A 280 32.43 0.11 -48.05
CA LYS A 280 32.86 -0.91 -47.07
C LYS A 280 32.75 -0.43 -45.62
N GLN A 281 32.98 0.87 -45.37
CA GLN A 281 32.81 1.46 -44.04
C GLN A 281 31.34 1.47 -43.62
N LEU A 282 30.43 1.82 -44.54
CA LEU A 282 28.98 1.82 -44.31
C LEU A 282 28.43 0.40 -44.12
N GLU A 283 28.95 -0.59 -44.84
CA GLU A 283 28.60 -2.02 -44.67
C GLU A 283 29.09 -2.61 -43.34
N ARG A 284 30.21 -2.11 -42.81
CA ARG A 284 30.77 -2.55 -41.52
C ARG A 284 30.16 -1.86 -40.30
N MET A 285 29.45 -0.75 -40.49
CA MET A 285 28.77 -0.07 -39.40
C MET A 285 27.62 -0.94 -38.90
N GLN A 286 27.71 -1.37 -37.63
CA GLN A 286 26.59 -2.01 -36.94
C GLN A 286 25.40 -1.05 -36.93
N GLN A 287 24.23 -1.53 -37.35
CA GLN A 287 23.01 -0.76 -37.26
C GLN A 287 22.60 -0.68 -35.79
N LEU A 288 22.72 0.51 -35.20
CA LEU A 288 22.08 0.77 -33.92
C LEU A 288 20.56 0.80 -34.17
N ALA A 289 19.80 0.13 -33.31
CA ALA A 289 18.36 0.33 -33.28
C ALA A 289 18.07 1.73 -32.72
N PRO A 290 17.02 2.42 -33.21
CA PRO A 290 16.53 3.61 -32.54
C PRO A 290 16.22 3.28 -31.09
N ALA A 291 16.40 4.23 -30.17
CA ALA A 291 15.82 4.09 -28.85
C ALA A 291 14.30 3.98 -29.06
N HIS A 292 13.74 2.78 -28.90
CA HIS A 292 12.29 2.63 -28.80
C HIS A 292 11.92 3.17 -27.43
N VAL A 293 11.56 4.46 -27.40
CA VAL A 293 10.71 4.97 -26.35
C VAL A 293 9.32 4.50 -26.74
N ASP A 294 8.78 3.51 -26.01
CA ASP A 294 7.35 3.28 -26.06
C ASP A 294 6.70 4.64 -25.86
N THR A 295 5.93 5.11 -26.85
CA THR A 295 5.38 6.46 -26.78
C THR A 295 4.49 6.48 -25.55
N PRO A 296 4.83 7.28 -24.51
CA PRO A 296 4.11 7.22 -23.27
C PRO A 296 2.66 7.55 -23.56
N PHE A 297 1.77 6.74 -23.00
CA PHE A 297 0.35 7.00 -23.09
C PHE A 297 0.09 8.41 -22.56
N THR A 298 -0.55 9.27 -23.34
CA THR A 298 -0.89 10.63 -22.94
C THR A 298 -2.33 10.90 -23.32
N PHE A 299 -3.06 11.53 -22.42
CA PHE A 299 -4.40 12.01 -22.67
C PHE A 299 -4.63 13.30 -21.90
N SER A 300 -5.66 14.04 -22.28
CA SER A 300 -6.11 15.22 -21.57
C SER A 300 -7.62 15.17 -21.41
N PHE A 301 -8.10 15.71 -20.29
CA PHE A 301 -9.52 15.94 -20.12
C PHE A 301 -9.96 17.07 -21.04
N ARG A 302 -11.13 16.90 -21.66
CA ARG A 302 -11.71 17.93 -22.52
C ARG A 302 -12.27 19.05 -21.65
N GLU A 303 -12.10 20.28 -22.11
CA GLU A 303 -12.63 21.45 -21.41
C GLU A 303 -14.16 21.36 -21.25
N PRO A 304 -14.69 21.65 -20.06
CA PRO A 304 -16.13 21.71 -19.84
C PRO A 304 -16.76 22.83 -20.68
N THR A 305 -17.99 22.62 -21.15
CA THR A 305 -18.67 23.59 -22.02
C THR A 305 -19.15 24.84 -21.29
N LYS A 306 -19.58 24.72 -20.02
CA LYS A 306 -20.05 25.83 -19.16
C LYS A 306 -19.80 25.54 -17.70
N MET A 307 -19.49 26.59 -16.92
CA MET A 307 -19.17 26.51 -15.49
C MET A 307 -19.98 27.56 -14.73
N SER A 308 -20.67 27.16 -13.66
CA SER A 308 -21.34 28.04 -12.70
C SER A 308 -20.65 27.93 -11.35
N SER A 309 -20.69 28.98 -10.52
CA SER A 309 -20.18 28.93 -9.15
C SER A 309 -21.29 29.29 -8.16
N PRO A 310 -21.60 28.46 -7.15
CA PRO A 310 -21.07 27.10 -6.92
C PRO A 310 -21.60 26.06 -7.92
N LEU A 311 -20.91 24.92 -8.03
CA LEU A 311 -21.39 23.76 -8.81
C LEU A 311 -22.30 22.87 -7.96
N LEU A 312 -21.89 22.62 -6.73
CA LEU A 312 -22.60 21.80 -5.75
C LEU A 312 -22.33 22.32 -4.34
N SER A 313 -23.33 22.33 -3.46
CA SER A 313 -23.14 22.57 -2.03
C SER A 313 -23.98 21.66 -1.16
N LEU A 314 -23.37 21.14 -0.11
CA LEU A 314 -24.00 20.46 1.02
C LEU A 314 -24.01 21.40 2.23
N ASP A 315 -25.16 21.61 2.86
CA ASP A 315 -25.26 22.32 4.13
C ASP A 315 -25.97 21.48 5.19
N ALA A 316 -25.32 21.38 6.35
CA ALA A 316 -25.74 20.57 7.50
C ALA A 316 -26.17 19.14 7.11
N ALA A 317 -25.53 18.57 6.08
CA ALA A 317 -25.92 17.31 5.49
C ALA A 317 -25.61 16.13 6.41
N SER A 318 -26.56 15.21 6.51
CA SER A 318 -26.41 13.93 7.20
C SER A 318 -26.58 12.79 6.20
N ILE A 319 -25.58 11.91 6.14
CA ILE A 319 -25.49 10.83 5.16
C ILE A 319 -25.49 9.47 5.87
N GLY A 320 -26.08 8.47 5.24
CA GLY A 320 -26.22 7.15 5.84
C GLY A 320 -27.05 6.19 4.98
N TYR A 321 -27.24 4.96 5.47
CA TYR A 321 -28.06 3.95 4.81
C TYR A 321 -29.25 3.59 5.70
N GLY A 322 -30.46 3.77 5.18
CA GLY A 322 -31.69 3.56 5.95
C GLY A 322 -31.72 4.50 7.16
N GLU A 323 -31.76 3.93 8.36
CA GLU A 323 -31.73 4.70 9.62
C GLU A 323 -30.31 4.88 10.19
N THR A 324 -29.31 4.20 9.62
CA THR A 324 -27.93 4.25 10.14
C THR A 324 -27.23 5.48 9.60
N ILE A 325 -27.01 6.47 10.46
CA ILE A 325 -26.25 7.66 10.13
C ILE A 325 -24.75 7.34 10.14
N ILE A 326 -24.07 7.63 9.03
CA ILE A 326 -22.63 7.43 8.87
C ILE A 326 -21.87 8.70 9.21
N ALA A 327 -22.34 9.87 8.75
CA ALA A 327 -21.74 11.15 9.07
C ALA A 327 -22.78 12.27 9.10
N GLU A 328 -22.57 13.25 10.00
CA GLU A 328 -23.50 14.33 10.30
C GLU A 328 -22.87 15.71 10.13
N LYS A 329 -23.73 16.70 9.90
CA LYS A 329 -23.39 18.13 9.85
C LYS A 329 -22.30 18.45 8.84
N ILE A 330 -22.28 17.72 7.72
CA ILE A 330 -21.33 17.92 6.64
C ILE A 330 -21.65 19.26 5.96
N ARG A 331 -20.63 20.11 5.86
CA ARG A 331 -20.66 21.34 5.08
C ARG A 331 -19.56 21.26 4.05
N LEU A 332 -19.95 21.33 2.78
CA LEU A 332 -19.03 21.18 1.66
C LEU A 332 -19.53 22.01 0.50
N GLN A 333 -18.66 22.82 -0.10
CA GLN A 333 -18.97 23.61 -1.29
C GLN A 333 -17.96 23.29 -2.38
N ILE A 334 -18.45 22.79 -3.51
CA ILE A 334 -17.63 22.50 -4.68
C ILE A 334 -17.77 23.66 -5.66
N THR A 335 -16.66 24.36 -5.85
CA THR A 335 -16.49 25.41 -6.86
C THR A 335 -15.76 24.86 -8.08
N PRO A 336 -15.80 25.53 -9.24
CA PRO A 336 -15.12 25.05 -10.43
C PRO A 336 -13.59 24.90 -10.32
N SER A 337 -12.96 25.54 -9.32
CA SER A 337 -11.53 25.44 -9.02
C SER A 337 -11.22 24.50 -7.85
N SER A 338 -12.24 23.89 -7.22
CA SER A 338 -12.04 23.05 -6.03
C SER A 338 -11.24 21.79 -6.39
N ARG A 339 -10.17 21.55 -5.62
CA ARG A 339 -9.28 20.39 -5.74
C ARG A 339 -9.20 19.68 -4.39
N ILE A 340 -10.09 18.73 -4.16
CA ILE A 340 -10.37 18.18 -2.84
C ILE A 340 -9.90 16.73 -2.76
N GLY A 341 -9.02 16.42 -1.81
CA GLY A 341 -8.66 15.05 -1.43
C GLY A 341 -9.48 14.58 -0.24
N LEU A 342 -10.23 13.48 -0.38
CA LEU A 342 -10.94 12.86 0.75
C LEU A 342 -10.05 11.84 1.47
N LEU A 343 -9.70 12.17 2.71
CA LEU A 343 -8.95 11.34 3.63
C LEU A 343 -9.89 10.63 4.60
N GLY A 344 -9.42 9.52 5.18
CA GLY A 344 -10.17 8.73 6.14
C GLY A 344 -9.90 7.24 6.02
N MET A 345 -10.12 6.53 7.13
CA MET A 345 -10.00 5.08 7.21
C MET A 345 -11.01 4.37 6.31
N ASN A 346 -10.73 3.12 5.95
CA ASN A 346 -11.72 2.29 5.26
C ASN A 346 -12.94 2.08 6.14
N GLY A 347 -14.13 2.23 5.55
CA GLY A 347 -15.39 2.19 6.28
C GLY A 347 -15.76 3.47 7.03
N ALA A 348 -14.95 4.52 7.00
CA ALA A 348 -15.28 5.80 7.66
C ALA A 348 -16.42 6.58 7.00
N GLY A 349 -16.81 6.22 5.76
CA GLY A 349 -17.92 6.84 5.04
C GLY A 349 -17.56 7.61 3.76
N LYS A 350 -16.30 7.56 3.29
CA LYS A 350 -15.83 8.23 2.06
C LYS A 350 -16.70 7.90 0.84
N SER A 351 -16.92 6.62 0.56
CA SER A 351 -17.76 6.21 -0.57
C SER A 351 -19.24 6.58 -0.37
N THR A 352 -19.72 6.68 0.87
CA THR A 352 -21.08 7.17 1.16
C THR A 352 -21.21 8.65 0.83
N LEU A 353 -20.19 9.45 1.18
CA LEU A 353 -20.12 10.87 0.82
C LEU A 353 -20.08 11.03 -0.71
N ILE A 354 -19.26 10.26 -1.40
CA ILE A 354 -19.19 10.26 -2.87
C ILE A 354 -20.55 9.94 -3.51
N LYS A 355 -21.22 8.86 -3.07
CA LYS A 355 -22.56 8.50 -3.60
C LYS A 355 -23.59 9.60 -3.37
N THR A 356 -23.48 10.31 -2.25
CA THR A 356 -24.33 11.46 -1.97
C THR A 356 -24.02 12.63 -2.91
N LEU A 357 -22.74 12.90 -3.19
CA LEU A 357 -22.30 13.95 -4.12
C LEU A 357 -22.73 13.67 -5.57
N VAL A 358 -22.71 12.40 -5.99
CA VAL A 358 -23.16 11.99 -7.33
C VAL A 358 -24.70 11.99 -7.44
N GLY A 359 -25.41 11.90 -6.32
CA GLY A 359 -26.86 11.84 -6.25
C GLY A 359 -27.46 10.44 -6.21
N ASP A 360 -26.64 9.40 -6.14
CA ASP A 360 -27.06 7.99 -6.02
C ASP A 360 -27.66 7.67 -4.64
N LEU A 361 -27.26 8.43 -3.61
CA LEU A 361 -27.74 8.29 -2.24
C LEU A 361 -28.41 9.59 -1.78
N PRO A 362 -29.71 9.57 -1.40
CA PRO A 362 -30.38 10.75 -0.86
C PRO A 362 -29.85 11.11 0.54
N LEU A 363 -29.93 12.39 0.87
CA LEU A 363 -29.63 12.88 2.22
C LEU A 363 -30.66 12.37 3.23
N LEU A 364 -30.20 12.01 4.43
CA LEU A 364 -31.09 11.75 5.58
C LEU A 364 -31.59 13.06 6.20
N ALA A 365 -30.74 14.08 6.24
CA ALA A 365 -31.06 15.44 6.70
C ALA A 365 -30.12 16.46 6.05
N GLY A 366 -30.49 17.74 6.10
CA GLY A 366 -29.73 18.86 5.52
C GLY A 366 -30.17 19.22 4.10
N GLU A 367 -29.35 20.01 3.40
CA GLU A 367 -29.69 20.56 2.09
C GLU A 367 -28.63 20.20 1.04
N TYR A 368 -29.08 19.72 -0.12
CA TYR A 368 -28.27 19.47 -1.32
C TYR A 368 -28.66 20.48 -2.40
N LYS A 369 -27.74 21.36 -2.78
CA LYS A 369 -27.94 22.29 -3.91
C LYS A 369 -26.97 21.95 -5.02
N ALA A 370 -27.51 21.69 -6.21
CA ALA A 370 -26.75 21.49 -7.43
C ALA A 370 -27.13 22.56 -8.46
N SER A 371 -26.15 23.01 -9.24
CA SER A 371 -26.40 23.86 -10.39
C SER A 371 -27.08 23.08 -11.52
N GLU A 372 -27.92 23.74 -12.32
CA GLU A 372 -28.50 23.16 -13.54
C GLU A 372 -27.45 22.76 -14.59
N LEU A 373 -26.25 23.34 -14.52
CA LEU A 373 -25.14 23.04 -15.41
C LEU A 373 -24.21 21.96 -14.86
N LEU A 374 -24.53 21.34 -13.71
CA LEU A 374 -23.71 20.30 -13.09
C LEU A 374 -23.61 19.07 -14.01
N ASN A 375 -22.38 18.68 -14.33
CA ASN A 375 -22.06 17.48 -15.10
C ASN A 375 -20.94 16.71 -14.39
N ILE A 376 -21.32 15.68 -13.64
CA ILE A 376 -20.39 14.90 -12.83
C ILE A 376 -19.86 13.71 -13.65
N GLY A 377 -18.54 13.66 -13.79
CA GLY A 377 -17.83 12.47 -14.23
C GLY A 377 -17.41 11.66 -13.01
N TYR A 378 -18.15 10.60 -12.70
CA TYR A 378 -17.84 9.73 -11.58
C TYR A 378 -17.03 8.52 -12.07
N PHE A 379 -15.84 8.28 -11.49
CA PHE A 379 -15.07 7.06 -11.64
C PHE A 379 -15.16 6.26 -10.33
N ALA A 380 -16.00 5.22 -10.32
CA ALA A 380 -16.18 4.38 -9.14
C ALA A 380 -15.19 3.21 -9.12
N GLN A 381 -14.79 2.76 -7.93
CA GLN A 381 -13.98 1.56 -7.77
C GLN A 381 -14.62 0.30 -8.42
N HIS A 382 -15.97 0.21 -8.44
CA HIS A 382 -16.73 -0.89 -9.05
C HIS A 382 -17.25 -0.58 -10.48
N GLN A 383 -16.97 0.59 -11.07
CA GLN A 383 -17.50 0.90 -12.39
C GLN A 383 -16.91 0.03 -13.51
N MET A 384 -15.77 -0.62 -13.28
CA MET A 384 -15.25 -1.65 -14.19
C MET A 384 -16.24 -2.81 -14.36
N ASP A 385 -17.02 -3.11 -13.32
CA ASP A 385 -18.09 -4.12 -13.34
C ASP A 385 -19.39 -3.58 -13.93
N ALA A 386 -19.57 -2.25 -13.96
CA ALA A 386 -20.70 -1.58 -14.60
C ALA A 386 -20.54 -1.45 -16.14
N LEU A 387 -19.33 -1.69 -16.66
CA LEU A 387 -19.12 -1.77 -18.11
C LEU A 387 -19.87 -2.97 -18.69
N ASP A 388 -20.54 -2.75 -19.83
CA ASP A 388 -21.25 -3.81 -20.55
C ASP A 388 -20.22 -4.78 -21.16
N ALA A 389 -19.96 -5.89 -20.47
CA ALA A 389 -18.97 -6.90 -20.86
C ALA A 389 -19.24 -7.49 -22.26
N ASN A 390 -20.50 -7.49 -22.70
CA ASN A 390 -20.90 -8.01 -24.01
C ASN A 390 -20.76 -6.97 -25.13
N ALA A 391 -20.63 -5.69 -24.79
CA ALA A 391 -20.43 -4.62 -25.76
C ALA A 391 -18.95 -4.40 -26.08
N SER A 392 -18.66 -3.94 -27.29
CA SER A 392 -17.33 -3.46 -27.67
C SER A 392 -17.10 -2.02 -27.18
N PRO A 393 -15.84 -1.58 -27.01
CA PRO A 393 -15.51 -0.19 -26.71
C PRO A 393 -16.20 0.81 -27.65
N MET A 394 -16.21 0.48 -28.95
CA MET A 394 -16.84 1.29 -29.97
C MET A 394 -18.35 1.42 -29.75
N LEU A 395 -19.03 0.32 -29.44
CA LEU A 395 -20.47 0.32 -29.18
C LEU A 395 -20.82 1.14 -27.93
N GLN A 396 -20.04 1.00 -26.85
CA GLN A 396 -20.27 1.75 -25.62
C GLN A 396 -20.06 3.26 -25.83
N LEU A 397 -18.99 3.65 -26.53
CA LEU A 397 -18.75 5.05 -26.86
C LEU A 397 -19.83 5.61 -27.79
N ALA A 398 -20.28 4.84 -28.78
CA ALA A 398 -21.35 5.24 -29.69
C ALA A 398 -22.70 5.44 -28.99
N ARG A 399 -22.97 4.74 -27.87
CA ARG A 399 -24.20 4.93 -27.07
C ARG A 399 -24.24 6.29 -26.38
N ILE A 400 -23.08 6.83 -25.97
CA ILE A 400 -22.97 8.12 -25.27
C ILE A 400 -22.63 9.29 -26.21
N ALA A 401 -22.10 9.01 -27.40
CA ALA A 401 -21.75 10.02 -28.37
C ALA A 401 -23.00 10.58 -29.09
N ASP A 402 -22.90 11.84 -29.51
CA ASP A 402 -23.91 12.43 -30.40
C ASP A 402 -23.90 11.67 -31.73
N LYS A 403 -25.11 11.33 -32.21
CA LYS A 403 -25.34 10.61 -33.48
C LYS A 403 -24.81 11.36 -34.71
N GLN A 404 -24.52 12.66 -34.59
CA GLN A 404 -23.93 13.46 -35.66
C GLN A 404 -22.40 13.26 -35.80
N ILE A 405 -21.74 12.67 -34.81
CA ILE A 405 -20.29 12.47 -34.83
C ILE A 405 -19.96 11.26 -35.69
N SER A 406 -18.96 11.39 -36.56
CA SER A 406 -18.55 10.31 -37.44
C SER A 406 -17.88 9.17 -36.68
N GLU A 407 -18.10 7.94 -37.15
CA GLU A 407 -17.46 6.74 -36.60
C GLU A 407 -15.93 6.84 -36.60
N ALA A 408 -15.36 7.47 -37.63
CA ALA A 408 -13.93 7.72 -37.75
C ALA A 408 -13.38 8.60 -36.60
N ALA A 409 -14.15 9.60 -36.15
CA ALA A 409 -13.75 10.44 -35.03
C ALA A 409 -13.80 9.69 -33.69
N LEU A 410 -14.80 8.82 -33.51
CA LEU A 410 -14.90 7.95 -32.34
C LEU A 410 -13.73 6.95 -32.29
N ARG A 411 -13.40 6.33 -33.42
CA ARG A 411 -12.22 5.46 -33.54
C ARG A 411 -10.92 6.21 -33.25
N ALA A 412 -10.74 7.41 -33.80
CA ALA A 412 -9.55 8.23 -33.51
C ALA A 412 -9.41 8.52 -32.01
N PHE A 413 -10.52 8.82 -31.33
CA PHE A 413 -10.52 9.03 -29.88
C PHE A 413 -10.17 7.76 -29.09
N LEU A 414 -10.80 6.62 -29.39
CA LEU A 414 -10.48 5.34 -28.75
C LEU A 414 -9.03 4.90 -29.03
N GLY A 415 -8.51 5.24 -30.21
CA GLY A 415 -7.10 5.07 -30.58
C GLY A 415 -6.16 5.79 -29.63
N GLY A 416 -6.50 7.03 -29.26
CA GLY A 416 -5.79 7.79 -28.24
C GLY A 416 -5.80 7.14 -26.85
N PHE A 417 -6.83 6.33 -26.54
CA PHE A 417 -6.92 5.54 -25.30
C PHE A 417 -6.28 4.13 -25.39
N GLY A 418 -5.53 3.87 -26.47
CA GLY A 418 -4.79 2.62 -26.65
C GLY A 418 -5.63 1.45 -27.17
N PHE A 419 -6.87 1.71 -27.59
CA PHE A 419 -7.69 0.72 -28.29
C PHE A 419 -7.45 0.88 -29.79
N SER A 420 -6.83 -0.09 -30.46
CA SER A 420 -6.53 -0.03 -31.89
C SER A 420 -6.88 -1.32 -32.62
N GLY A 421 -7.14 -1.22 -33.93
CA GLY A 421 -7.49 -2.36 -34.77
C GLY A 421 -8.74 -3.09 -34.28
N GLU A 422 -8.71 -4.42 -34.32
CA GLU A 422 -9.84 -5.29 -33.94
C GLU A 422 -10.25 -5.13 -32.46
N ARG A 423 -9.35 -4.66 -31.58
CA ARG A 423 -9.66 -4.47 -30.15
C ARG A 423 -10.77 -3.44 -29.89
N MET A 424 -11.03 -2.53 -30.83
CA MET A 424 -12.14 -1.59 -30.73
C MET A 424 -13.52 -2.26 -30.87
N ASP A 425 -13.55 -3.39 -31.58
CA ASP A 425 -14.77 -4.10 -31.97
C ASP A 425 -14.95 -5.42 -31.19
N THR A 426 -13.93 -5.87 -30.46
CA THR A 426 -14.03 -7.05 -29.57
C THR A 426 -14.82 -6.74 -28.29
N PRO A 427 -15.66 -7.68 -27.81
CA PRO A 427 -16.36 -7.55 -26.52
C PRO A 427 -15.39 -7.38 -25.33
N CYS A 428 -15.81 -6.55 -24.37
CA CYS A 428 -15.02 -6.18 -23.19
C CYS A 428 -14.85 -7.31 -22.16
N GLU A 429 -15.55 -8.44 -22.27
CA GLU A 429 -15.40 -9.59 -21.37
C GLU A 429 -13.94 -10.05 -21.26
N SER A 430 -13.23 -10.11 -22.39
CA SER A 430 -11.84 -10.55 -22.49
C SER A 430 -10.80 -9.51 -22.02
N PHE A 431 -11.26 -8.31 -21.63
CA PHE A 431 -10.34 -7.21 -21.28
C PHE A 431 -9.76 -7.43 -19.89
N SER A 432 -8.46 -7.15 -19.77
CA SER A 432 -7.78 -7.02 -18.49
C SER A 432 -8.34 -5.85 -17.66
N GLY A 433 -8.14 -5.86 -16.35
CA GLY A 433 -8.58 -4.77 -15.47
C GLY A 433 -8.09 -3.39 -15.93
N GLY A 434 -6.83 -3.27 -16.36
CA GLY A 434 -6.28 -2.03 -16.90
C GLY A 434 -6.92 -1.59 -18.23
N GLU A 435 -7.26 -2.52 -19.12
CA GLU A 435 -8.03 -2.19 -20.34
C GLU A 435 -9.45 -1.71 -19.98
N ARG A 436 -10.12 -2.33 -19.01
CA ARG A 436 -11.45 -1.88 -18.53
C ARG A 436 -11.38 -0.48 -17.90
N ALA A 437 -10.36 -0.24 -17.07
CA ALA A 437 -10.12 1.06 -16.45
C ALA A 437 -9.90 2.16 -17.50
N ARG A 438 -9.08 1.89 -18.53
CA ARG A 438 -8.85 2.80 -19.66
C ARG A 438 -10.14 3.12 -20.42
N LEU A 439 -10.98 2.12 -20.65
CA LEU A 439 -12.27 2.34 -21.31
C LEU A 439 -13.20 3.21 -20.46
N ALA A 440 -13.33 2.91 -19.16
CA ALA A 440 -14.15 3.72 -18.26
C ALA A 440 -13.68 5.18 -18.22
N LEU A 441 -12.37 5.43 -18.13
CA LEU A 441 -11.80 6.77 -18.23
C LEU A 441 -12.12 7.43 -19.57
N ALA A 442 -11.99 6.71 -20.69
CA ALA A 442 -12.30 7.23 -22.02
C ALA A 442 -13.77 7.69 -22.13
N LEU A 443 -14.70 6.90 -21.56
CA LEU A 443 -16.13 7.24 -21.54
C LEU A 443 -16.41 8.49 -20.71
N ILE A 444 -15.78 8.64 -19.55
CA ILE A 444 -15.91 9.83 -18.70
C ILE A 444 -15.34 11.07 -19.39
N VAL A 445 -14.13 10.98 -19.96
CA VAL A 445 -13.48 12.07 -20.68
C VAL A 445 -14.35 12.54 -21.87
N TRP A 446 -15.05 11.61 -22.51
CA TRP A 446 -15.93 11.94 -23.63
C TRP A 446 -17.11 12.83 -23.22
N GLN A 447 -17.66 12.63 -22.02
CA GLN A 447 -18.83 13.36 -21.50
C GLN A 447 -18.54 14.82 -21.13
N ARG A 448 -17.27 15.25 -21.11
CA ARG A 448 -16.83 16.62 -20.73
C ARG A 448 -17.40 17.08 -19.38
N PRO A 449 -17.14 16.33 -18.29
CA PRO A 449 -17.62 16.70 -16.96
C PRO A 449 -17.01 18.02 -16.50
N ASN A 450 -17.73 18.76 -15.63
CA ASN A 450 -17.21 19.94 -14.93
C ASN A 450 -16.83 19.65 -13.47
N VAL A 451 -17.28 18.51 -12.94
CA VAL A 451 -16.81 17.94 -11.67
C VAL A 451 -16.37 16.51 -11.94
N LEU A 452 -15.13 16.17 -11.61
CA LEU A 452 -14.63 14.80 -11.59
C LEU A 452 -14.63 14.29 -10.16
N ILE A 453 -15.26 13.14 -9.93
CA ILE A 453 -15.21 12.43 -8.66
C ILE A 453 -14.55 11.09 -8.91
N LEU A 454 -13.40 10.85 -8.30
CA LEU A 454 -12.56 9.68 -8.58
C LEU A 454 -12.34 8.89 -7.29
N ASP A 455 -12.86 7.66 -7.25
CA ASP A 455 -12.71 6.75 -6.11
C ASP A 455 -11.66 5.67 -6.43
N GLU A 456 -10.46 5.84 -5.89
CA GLU A 456 -9.26 5.03 -6.13
C GLU A 456 -8.93 4.81 -7.63
N PRO A 457 -8.72 5.89 -8.41
CA PRO A 457 -8.65 5.80 -9.86
C PRO A 457 -7.38 5.11 -10.39
N THR A 458 -6.36 4.94 -9.56
CA THR A 458 -5.09 4.30 -9.94
C THR A 458 -5.06 2.78 -9.72
N ASN A 459 -6.10 2.24 -9.09
CA ASN A 459 -6.28 0.80 -8.99
C ASN A 459 -6.31 0.15 -10.37
N HIS A 460 -5.54 -0.93 -10.53
CA HIS A 460 -5.41 -1.70 -11.78
C HIS A 460 -4.84 -0.92 -12.99
N LEU A 461 -4.37 0.33 -12.80
CA LEU A 461 -3.62 1.08 -13.82
C LEU A 461 -2.12 0.75 -13.74
N ASP A 462 -1.47 0.67 -14.90
CA ASP A 462 -0.01 0.57 -14.97
C ASP A 462 0.67 1.92 -14.70
N LEU A 463 2.00 1.88 -14.54
CA LEU A 463 2.81 3.06 -14.18
C LEU A 463 2.68 4.20 -15.20
N ASP A 464 2.55 3.89 -16.48
CA ASP A 464 2.44 4.87 -17.56
C ASP A 464 1.06 5.54 -17.56
N MET A 465 -0.02 4.75 -17.41
CA MET A 465 -1.38 5.25 -17.28
C MET A 465 -1.60 6.09 -16.03
N ARG A 466 -1.02 5.69 -14.89
CA ARG A 466 -1.08 6.47 -13.64
C ARG A 466 -0.43 7.85 -13.83
N HIS A 467 0.74 7.87 -14.47
CA HIS A 467 1.42 9.12 -14.78
C HIS A 467 0.59 10.01 -15.72
N ALA A 468 0.04 9.43 -16.78
CA ALA A 468 -0.83 10.15 -17.71
C ALA A 468 -2.07 10.71 -17.03
N LEU A 469 -2.69 9.95 -16.11
CA LEU A 469 -3.84 10.39 -15.33
C LEU A 469 -3.48 11.54 -14.40
N SER A 470 -2.35 11.45 -13.69
CA SER A 470 -1.85 12.52 -12.82
C SER A 470 -1.66 13.82 -13.60
N MET A 471 -0.97 13.77 -14.74
CA MET A 471 -0.78 14.94 -15.61
C MET A 471 -2.12 15.48 -16.14
N ALA A 472 -3.01 14.60 -16.61
CA ALA A 472 -4.31 15.01 -17.11
C ALA A 472 -5.17 15.70 -16.03
N LEU A 473 -5.11 15.23 -14.78
CA LEU A 473 -5.85 15.83 -13.67
C LEU A 473 -5.28 17.18 -13.25
N GLN A 474 -3.96 17.37 -13.32
CA GLN A 474 -3.32 18.67 -13.09
C GLN A 474 -3.81 19.72 -14.10
N ASP A 475 -3.88 19.35 -15.38
CA ASP A 475 -4.31 20.24 -16.46
C ASP A 475 -5.83 20.40 -16.59
N PHE A 476 -6.63 19.65 -15.81
CA PHE A 476 -8.09 19.66 -15.95
C PHE A 476 -8.70 20.97 -15.44
N ASN A 477 -9.40 21.71 -16.31
CA ASN A 477 -10.00 23.02 -15.97
C ASN A 477 -11.35 22.93 -15.21
N GLY A 478 -11.55 21.94 -14.34
CA GLY A 478 -12.78 21.76 -13.56
C GLY A 478 -12.53 21.30 -12.13
N ALA A 479 -13.60 21.07 -11.38
CA ALA A 479 -13.48 20.64 -9.99
C ALA A 479 -13.09 19.16 -9.90
N VAL A 480 -12.20 18.81 -8.98
CA VAL A 480 -11.80 17.41 -8.73
C VAL A 480 -12.02 17.06 -7.27
N VAL A 481 -12.69 15.94 -7.04
CA VAL A 481 -12.80 15.28 -5.75
C VAL A 481 -12.13 13.91 -5.89
N LEU A 482 -11.00 13.72 -5.22
CA LEU A 482 -10.18 12.54 -5.33
C LEU A 482 -10.18 11.75 -4.01
N VAL A 483 -10.40 10.45 -4.11
CA VAL A 483 -10.11 9.48 -3.05
C VAL A 483 -9.01 8.59 -3.57
N SER A 484 -7.88 8.58 -2.90
CA SER A 484 -6.77 7.70 -3.26
C SER A 484 -5.94 7.35 -2.02
N HIS A 485 -5.26 6.22 -2.09
CA HIS A 485 -4.17 5.90 -1.18
C HIS A 485 -2.78 6.33 -1.71
N GLU A 486 -2.71 6.82 -2.96
CA GLU A 486 -1.47 7.22 -3.61
C GLU A 486 -1.08 8.64 -3.22
N ARG A 487 0.04 8.76 -2.50
CA ARG A 487 0.47 10.03 -1.87
C ARG A 487 0.83 11.06 -2.92
N GLN A 488 1.61 10.65 -3.92
CA GLN A 488 2.07 11.54 -4.98
C GLN A 488 0.90 12.13 -5.78
N LEU A 489 -0.15 11.35 -6.07
CA LEU A 489 -1.32 11.82 -6.80
C LEU A 489 -2.12 12.87 -6.02
N ILE A 490 -2.35 12.63 -4.72
CA ILE A 490 -3.06 13.59 -3.87
C ILE A 490 -2.22 14.87 -3.73
N ALA A 491 -0.93 14.73 -3.42
CA ALA A 491 -0.04 15.88 -3.25
C ALA A 491 0.11 16.72 -4.52
N SER A 492 -0.04 16.11 -5.70
CA SER A 492 0.16 16.80 -6.98
C SER A 492 -1.11 17.41 -7.58
N VAL A 493 -2.30 16.99 -7.12
CA VAL A 493 -3.61 17.39 -7.69
C VAL A 493 -4.49 18.15 -6.69
N CYS A 494 -4.42 17.81 -5.40
CA CYS A 494 -5.34 18.35 -4.39
C CYS A 494 -4.71 19.52 -3.63
N ASP A 495 -5.48 20.59 -3.46
CA ASP A 495 -5.12 21.78 -2.66
C ASP A 495 -5.76 21.73 -1.26
N GLU A 496 -6.92 21.08 -1.15
CA GLU A 496 -7.72 20.96 0.07
C GLU A 496 -7.84 19.50 0.47
N LEU A 497 -7.69 19.21 1.78
CA LEU A 497 -7.83 17.85 2.32
C LEU A 497 -9.01 17.81 3.29
N LEU A 498 -9.93 16.88 3.07
CA LEU A 498 -11.08 16.65 3.96
C LEU A 498 -10.96 15.30 4.63
N LEU A 499 -10.97 15.30 5.97
CA LEU A 499 -10.94 14.10 6.77
C LEU A 499 -12.36 13.65 7.12
N VAL A 500 -12.72 12.44 6.68
CA VAL A 500 -13.95 11.75 7.09
C VAL A 500 -13.59 10.77 8.21
N HIS A 501 -13.96 11.11 9.45
CA HIS A 501 -13.70 10.28 10.63
C HIS A 501 -14.72 10.54 11.74
N ALA A 502 -14.99 9.50 12.56
CA ALA A 502 -15.88 9.58 13.74
C ALA A 502 -17.25 10.24 13.47
N GLY A 503 -17.81 9.98 12.28
CA GLY A 503 -19.10 10.52 11.87
C GLY A 503 -19.12 12.01 11.53
N LYS A 504 -17.96 12.61 11.24
CA LYS A 504 -17.83 14.00 10.78
C LYS A 504 -16.96 14.08 9.54
N CYS A 505 -17.14 15.16 8.78
CA CYS A 505 -16.27 15.56 7.68
C CYS A 505 -15.73 16.95 8.02
N THR A 506 -14.41 17.07 8.20
CA THR A 506 -13.73 18.31 8.57
C THR A 506 -12.55 18.56 7.67
N GLU A 507 -12.17 19.82 7.48
CA GLU A 507 -10.89 20.18 6.85
C GLU A 507 -9.72 19.64 7.67
N PHE A 508 -8.65 19.24 6.97
CA PHE A 508 -7.43 18.71 7.55
C PHE A 508 -6.28 19.68 7.28
N ASP A 509 -5.80 20.35 8.33
CA ASP A 509 -4.82 21.45 8.26
C ASP A 509 -3.35 20.96 8.15
N GLY A 510 -3.10 19.76 7.62
CA GLY A 510 -1.77 19.16 7.54
C GLY A 510 -1.47 18.55 6.17
N ASP A 511 -0.25 18.04 6.01
CA ASP A 511 0.13 17.29 4.81
C ASP A 511 -0.15 15.77 4.94
N LEU A 512 0.20 15.00 3.91
CA LEU A 512 0.01 13.54 3.94
C LEU A 512 0.91 12.83 4.96
N GLN A 513 2.03 13.42 5.37
CA GLN A 513 2.88 12.86 6.42
C GLN A 513 2.25 13.07 7.80
N ASP A 514 1.65 14.22 8.03
CA ASP A 514 0.88 14.51 9.24
C ASP A 514 -0.38 13.65 9.30
N TYR A 515 -1.03 13.39 8.17
CA TYR A 515 -2.13 12.42 8.11
C TYR A 515 -1.68 11.01 8.50
N ALA A 516 -0.49 10.57 8.06
CA ALA A 516 0.07 9.27 8.46
C ALA A 516 0.35 9.18 9.97
N LYS A 517 0.85 10.25 10.59
CA LYS A 517 1.04 10.32 12.05
C LYS A 517 -0.30 10.28 12.78
N TRP A 518 -1.25 11.12 12.34
CA TRP A 518 -2.60 11.16 12.89
C TRP A 518 -3.29 9.80 12.85
N LEU A 519 -3.11 9.05 11.76
CA LEU A 519 -3.69 7.71 11.58
C LEU A 519 -3.13 6.70 12.59
N ARG A 520 -1.81 6.72 12.84
CA ARG A 520 -1.15 5.89 13.87
C ARG A 520 -1.69 6.21 15.27
N GLU A 521 -1.82 7.49 15.60
CA GLU A 521 -2.35 7.94 16.89
C GLU A 521 -3.83 7.57 17.08
N ALA A 522 -4.67 7.81 16.07
CA ALA A 522 -6.09 7.49 16.09
C ALA A 522 -6.33 5.99 16.31
N ARG A 523 -5.48 5.15 15.73
CA ARG A 523 -5.52 3.70 15.90
C ARG A 523 -5.15 3.27 17.32
N GLN A 524 -4.09 3.85 17.87
CA GLN A 524 -3.68 3.57 19.24
C GLN A 524 -4.76 3.97 20.24
N GLN A 525 -5.46 5.09 19.98
CA GLN A 525 -6.62 5.51 20.75
C GLN A 525 -7.81 4.55 20.61
N GLN A 526 -8.11 4.02 19.41
CA GLN A 526 -9.16 3.01 19.22
C GLN A 526 -8.84 1.72 19.97
N ILE A 527 -7.59 1.24 19.92
CA ILE A 527 -7.14 0.06 20.66
C ILE A 527 -7.28 0.29 22.17
N ASN A 528 -6.85 1.45 22.67
CA ASN A 528 -6.96 1.80 24.08
C ASN A 528 -8.43 1.94 24.53
N ALA A 529 -9.29 2.54 23.70
CA ALA A 529 -10.71 2.68 23.96
C ALA A 529 -11.44 1.33 23.97
N GLN A 530 -11.10 0.41 23.06
CA GLN A 530 -11.66 -0.95 23.07
C GLN A 530 -11.22 -1.77 24.29
N LYS A 531 -9.95 -1.64 24.71
CA LYS A 531 -9.48 -2.23 25.98
C LYS A 531 -10.24 -1.68 27.19
N ALA A 532 -10.56 -0.39 27.20
CA ALA A 532 -11.38 0.22 28.24
C ALA A 532 -12.87 -0.23 28.19
N LEU A 533 -13.43 -0.44 26.99
CA LEU A 533 -14.80 -0.92 26.77
C LEU A 533 -14.97 -2.41 27.14
N GLN A 534 -13.96 -3.26 26.90
CA GLN A 534 -13.95 -4.67 27.34
C GLN A 534 -13.88 -4.81 28.86
N GLN A 535 -13.23 -3.87 29.56
CA GLN A 535 -13.25 -3.80 31.02
C GLN A 535 -14.62 -3.34 31.58
N THR A 536 -15.47 -2.72 30.76
CA THR A 536 -16.82 -2.28 31.17
C THR A 536 -17.93 -3.26 30.74
N SER A 537 -17.76 -4.03 29.67
CA SER A 537 -18.75 -4.97 29.13
C SER A 537 -18.83 -6.32 29.86
N THR A 538 -17.88 -6.65 30.75
CA THR A 538 -18.01 -7.78 31.70
C THR A 538 -19.09 -7.57 32.78
N THR A 539 -19.83 -6.45 32.74
CA THR A 539 -20.85 -6.12 33.74
C THR A 539 -22.30 -6.38 33.29
N GLN A 540 -22.58 -6.80 32.06
CA GLN A 540 -23.97 -6.96 31.59
C GLN A 540 -24.22 -8.17 30.67
N THR A 541 -24.31 -9.36 31.25
CA THR A 541 -25.31 -10.37 30.83
C THR A 541 -25.61 -11.33 31.99
N THR A 542 -26.88 -11.52 32.32
CA THR A 542 -27.34 -12.32 33.47
C THR A 542 -28.32 -13.36 32.98
N SER A 543 -27.93 -14.65 32.98
CA SER A 543 -28.88 -15.75 33.12
C SER A 543 -28.21 -17.08 33.52
N VAL A 544 -27.66 -17.16 34.74
CA VAL A 544 -27.76 -18.37 35.59
C VAL A 544 -27.86 -17.88 37.04
N LYS A 545 -29.01 -18.14 37.67
CA LYS A 545 -29.29 -17.85 39.08
C LYS A 545 -28.72 -19.00 39.92
N LEU A 546 -27.72 -18.73 40.76
CA LEU A 546 -27.67 -19.18 42.19
C LEU A 546 -26.39 -18.79 42.97
N ASP A 547 -25.34 -18.19 42.37
CA ASP A 547 -24.08 -17.86 43.12
C ASP A 547 -23.74 -16.36 43.27
N LYS A 548 -24.66 -15.43 42.91
CA LYS A 548 -24.34 -13.99 42.78
C LYS A 548 -24.29 -13.17 44.09
N ASP A 549 -24.83 -13.65 45.21
CA ASP A 549 -24.83 -12.87 46.47
C ASP A 549 -23.54 -13.05 47.28
N ALA A 550 -22.86 -14.19 47.17
CA ALA A 550 -21.57 -14.43 47.82
C ALA A 550 -20.43 -13.69 47.10
N GLN A 551 -20.42 -13.71 45.77
CA GLN A 551 -19.40 -13.04 44.95
C GLN A 551 -19.50 -11.50 44.98
N ARG A 552 -20.71 -10.93 45.08
CA ARG A 552 -20.89 -9.47 45.20
C ARG A 552 -20.35 -8.91 46.51
N LYS A 553 -20.51 -9.63 47.63
CA LYS A 553 -19.95 -9.20 48.93
C LYS A 553 -18.42 -9.30 48.97
N ALA A 554 -17.84 -10.30 48.31
CA ALA A 554 -16.38 -10.45 48.18
C ALA A 554 -15.76 -9.34 47.31
N ALA A 555 -16.38 -9.01 46.17
CA ALA A 555 -15.88 -7.97 45.25
C ALA A 555 -15.98 -6.54 45.82
N VAL A 556 -16.99 -6.26 46.65
CA VAL A 556 -17.11 -4.95 47.34
C VAL A 556 -16.03 -4.83 48.42
N ARG A 557 -15.78 -5.87 49.22
CA ARG A 557 -14.66 -5.92 50.18
C ARG A 557 -13.30 -5.76 49.49
N HIS A 558 -13.11 -6.42 48.35
CA HIS A 558 -11.87 -6.35 47.56
C HIS A 558 -11.57 -4.91 47.07
N ARG A 559 -12.61 -4.19 46.61
CA ARG A 559 -12.48 -2.79 46.19
C ARG A 559 -12.25 -1.84 47.37
N GLU A 560 -12.80 -2.12 48.54
CA GLU A 560 -12.54 -1.33 49.74
C GLU A 560 -11.11 -1.49 50.26
N LEU A 561 -10.55 -2.71 50.19
CA LEU A 561 -9.20 -3.03 50.68
C LEU A 561 -8.08 -2.54 49.73
N THR A 562 -8.30 -2.60 48.41
CA THR A 562 -7.27 -2.21 47.40
C THR A 562 -7.25 -0.71 47.08
N ARG A 563 -8.35 0.01 47.33
CA ARG A 563 -8.48 1.46 47.09
C ARG A 563 -7.46 2.34 47.83
N PRO A 564 -7.12 2.14 49.12
CA PRO A 564 -6.11 2.96 49.78
C PRO A 564 -4.71 2.77 49.19
N ILE A 565 -4.36 1.54 48.78
CA ILE A 565 -3.04 1.21 48.20
C ILE A 565 -2.90 1.87 46.83
N ARG A 566 -3.91 1.75 45.96
CA ARG A 566 -3.92 2.42 44.64
C ARG A 566 -3.81 3.94 44.74
N LYS A 567 -4.45 4.55 45.74
CA LYS A 567 -4.32 5.99 46.00
C LYS A 567 -2.92 6.39 46.48
N ASN A 568 -2.24 5.51 47.22
CA ASN A 568 -0.86 5.74 47.66
C ASN A 568 0.11 5.58 46.49
N ILE A 569 -0.11 4.61 45.58
CA ILE A 569 0.66 4.45 44.34
C ILE A 569 0.60 5.73 43.51
N GLU A 570 -0.61 6.21 43.20
CA GLU A 570 -0.81 7.44 42.41
C GLU A 570 -0.15 8.68 43.06
N LYS A 571 -0.14 8.73 44.40
CA LYS A 571 0.54 9.80 45.14
C LYS A 571 2.06 9.71 45.04
N THR A 572 2.63 8.50 45.13
CA THR A 572 4.08 8.26 45.03
C THR A 572 4.58 8.48 43.61
N GLU A 573 3.83 8.05 42.59
CA GLU A 573 4.11 8.33 41.17
C GLU A 573 4.16 9.85 40.91
N GLY A 574 3.18 10.60 41.41
CA GLY A 574 3.17 12.06 41.31
C GLY A 574 4.29 12.77 42.09
N GLN A 575 4.98 12.11 43.02
CA GLN A 575 6.19 12.62 43.67
C GLN A 575 7.43 12.36 42.82
N ILE A 576 7.53 11.18 42.20
CA ILE A 576 8.61 10.82 41.28
C ILE A 576 8.60 11.73 40.05
N GLU A 577 7.43 11.95 39.44
CA GLU A 577 7.26 12.82 38.27
C GLU A 577 7.67 14.28 38.52
N LYS A 578 7.63 14.74 39.79
CA LYS A 578 8.10 16.08 40.18
C LYS A 578 9.61 16.16 40.40
N LEU A 579 10.25 15.05 40.78
CA LEU A 579 11.67 15.01 41.10
C LEU A 579 12.54 14.78 39.86
N GLN A 580 12.07 13.96 38.90
CA GLN A 580 12.81 13.63 37.67
C GLN A 580 13.21 14.84 36.81
N PRO A 581 12.35 15.84 36.54
CA PRO A 581 12.72 16.99 35.71
C PRO A 581 13.83 17.82 36.34
N ARG A 582 13.76 18.03 37.67
CA ARG A 582 14.77 18.79 38.41
C ARG A 582 16.11 18.08 38.45
N LEU A 583 16.11 16.75 38.54
CA LEU A 583 17.30 15.93 38.53
C LEU A 583 17.98 15.95 37.14
N ALA A 584 17.19 15.90 36.06
CA ALA A 584 17.68 16.05 34.69
C ALA A 584 18.25 17.46 34.41
N GLU A 585 17.65 18.52 34.95
CA GLU A 585 18.21 19.89 34.90
C GLU A 585 19.59 19.95 35.56
N ILE A 586 19.74 19.37 36.75
CA ILE A 586 21.02 19.37 37.48
C ILE A 586 22.08 18.53 36.76
N GLU A 587 21.71 17.40 36.17
CA GLU A 587 22.63 16.56 35.38
C GLU A 587 23.12 17.28 34.12
N ASN A 588 22.25 18.05 33.45
CA ASN A 588 22.65 18.89 32.32
C ASN A 588 23.58 20.03 32.77
N LEU A 589 23.33 20.64 33.93
CA LEU A 589 24.23 21.67 34.48
C LEU A 589 25.60 21.09 34.85
N LEU A 590 25.64 19.89 35.45
CA LEU A 590 26.89 19.20 35.82
C LEU A 590 27.68 18.67 34.61
N ALA A 591 27.09 18.63 33.42
CA ALA A 591 27.74 18.28 32.16
C ALA A 591 28.54 19.44 31.54
N ASP A 592 28.38 20.68 32.02
CA ASP A 592 29.13 21.84 31.56
C ASP A 592 30.58 21.82 32.08
N THR A 593 31.55 21.75 31.17
CA THR A 593 32.99 21.74 31.48
C THR A 593 33.47 23.01 32.18
N ALA A 594 32.77 24.14 32.01
CA ALA A 594 33.12 25.41 32.69
C ALA A 594 32.78 25.42 34.19
N LEU A 595 31.98 24.46 34.67
CA LEU A 595 31.57 24.35 36.08
C LEU A 595 32.66 23.73 36.98
N TYR A 596 33.70 23.15 36.38
CA TYR A 596 34.84 22.53 37.07
C TYR A 596 36.04 23.48 37.24
N GLU A 597 35.91 24.75 36.83
CA GLU A 597 36.92 25.78 37.06
C GLU A 597 37.02 26.15 38.55
N GLU A 598 38.24 26.49 38.99
CA GLU A 598 38.56 26.77 40.40
C GLU A 598 37.76 27.96 40.97
N SER A 599 37.24 28.83 40.11
CA SER A 599 36.39 29.98 40.42
C SER A 599 34.93 29.64 40.77
N ARG A 600 34.44 28.45 40.41
CA ARG A 600 33.02 28.02 40.58
C ARG A 600 32.84 26.80 41.48
N LYS A 601 33.86 26.47 42.26
CA LYS A 601 33.90 25.30 43.15
C LYS A 601 32.74 25.22 44.15
N ASP A 602 32.29 26.37 44.67
CA ASP A 602 31.18 26.44 45.62
C ASP A 602 29.81 26.12 44.99
N ASP A 603 29.61 26.45 43.71
CA ASP A 603 28.36 26.17 43.00
C ASP A 603 28.31 24.70 42.54
N LEU A 604 29.46 24.13 42.17
CA LEU A 604 29.60 22.70 41.91
C LEU A 604 29.27 21.85 43.14
N LEU A 605 29.76 22.24 44.33
CA LEU A 605 29.44 21.57 45.59
C LEU A 605 27.96 21.64 45.95
N LYS A 606 27.28 22.76 45.67
CA LYS A 606 25.83 22.89 45.88
C LYS A 606 25.04 21.98 44.95
N LEU A 607 25.37 21.97 43.66
CA LEU A 607 24.69 21.14 42.66
C LEU A 607 24.91 19.64 42.91
N MET A 608 26.11 19.22 43.32
CA MET A 608 26.38 17.84 43.72
C MET A 608 25.59 17.42 44.96
N ASN A 609 25.46 18.31 45.96
CA ASN A 609 24.66 18.03 47.16
C ASN A 609 23.16 17.95 46.83
N GLU A 610 22.63 18.86 46.00
CA GLU A 610 21.23 18.85 45.55
C GLU A 610 20.95 17.59 44.71
N GLN A 611 21.87 17.18 43.83
CA GLN A 611 21.77 15.93 43.07
C GLN A 611 21.71 14.71 43.98
N ASN A 612 22.61 14.62 44.96
CA ASN A 612 22.62 13.48 45.90
C ASN A 612 21.34 13.42 46.74
N GLU A 613 20.83 14.56 47.19
CA GLU A 613 19.59 14.63 47.96
C GLU A 613 18.37 14.21 47.12
N LEU A 614 18.30 14.67 45.87
CA LEU A 614 17.21 14.31 44.95
C LEU A 614 17.30 12.85 44.51
N LYS A 615 18.50 12.31 44.26
CA LYS A 615 18.69 10.88 43.97
C LYS A 615 18.25 10.01 45.14
N ALA A 616 18.63 10.35 46.36
CA ALA A 616 18.20 9.62 47.56
C ALA A 616 16.68 9.66 47.78
N LYS A 617 16.03 10.80 47.49
CA LYS A 617 14.56 10.93 47.56
C LYS A 617 13.86 10.13 46.47
N LEU A 618 14.41 10.12 45.26
CA LEU A 618 13.87 9.36 44.14
C LEU A 618 13.96 7.86 44.41
N GLU A 619 15.11 7.36 44.85
CA GLU A 619 15.32 5.96 45.23
C GLU A 619 14.35 5.52 46.35
N LEU A 620 14.16 6.37 47.37
CA LEU A 620 13.18 6.12 48.44
C LEU A 620 11.75 6.00 47.91
N HIS A 621 11.34 6.87 46.99
CA HIS A 621 9.99 6.84 46.42
C HIS A 621 9.80 5.66 45.44
N GLU A 622 10.83 5.28 44.71
CA GLU A 622 10.83 4.08 43.85
C GLU A 622 10.73 2.79 44.68
N GLU A 623 11.46 2.70 45.79
CA GLU A 623 11.37 1.57 46.72
C GLU A 623 9.98 1.49 47.37
N GLN A 624 9.41 2.64 47.77
CA GLN A 624 8.05 2.73 48.29
C GLN A 624 7.00 2.32 47.25
N LEU A 625 7.18 2.73 45.99
CA LEU A 625 6.29 2.37 44.89
C LEU A 625 6.31 0.86 44.66
N LEU A 626 7.49 0.28 44.60
CA LEU A 626 7.68 -1.16 44.39
C LEU A 626 7.06 -1.98 45.53
N THR A 627 7.22 -1.52 46.77
CA THR A 627 6.59 -2.14 47.94
C THR A 627 5.05 -2.08 47.86
N LEU A 628 4.48 -0.93 47.50
CA LEU A 628 3.02 -0.78 47.35
C LEU A 628 2.46 -1.61 46.18
N MET A 629 3.22 -1.79 45.11
CA MET A 629 2.85 -2.65 43.99
C MET A 629 2.87 -4.12 44.39
N MET A 630 3.88 -4.56 45.15
CA MET A 630 3.94 -5.91 45.70
C MET A 630 2.79 -6.18 46.68
N GLU A 631 2.48 -5.24 47.59
CA GLU A 631 1.32 -5.35 48.49
C GLU A 631 -0.01 -5.46 47.72
N LEU A 632 -0.14 -4.73 46.61
CA LEU A 632 -1.32 -4.82 45.75
C LEU A 632 -1.40 -6.18 45.06
N GLU A 633 -0.28 -6.70 44.56
CA GLU A 633 -0.19 -8.00 43.88
C GLU A 633 -0.42 -9.18 44.84
N GLU A 634 0.08 -9.12 46.08
CA GLU A 634 -0.21 -10.09 47.14
C GLU A 634 -1.70 -10.10 47.52
N LEU A 635 -2.32 -8.93 47.63
CA LEU A 635 -3.75 -8.82 47.91
C LEU A 635 -4.63 -9.31 46.75
N GLU A 636 -4.18 -9.10 45.50
CA GLU A 636 -4.87 -9.57 44.30
C GLU A 636 -4.66 -11.09 44.08
N SER A 637 -3.49 -11.65 44.41
CA SER A 637 -3.18 -13.08 44.26
C SER A 637 -3.75 -13.96 45.38
N GLY A 638 -3.80 -13.48 46.62
CA GLY A 638 -4.37 -14.20 47.77
C GLY A 638 -5.88 -14.48 47.68
N PHE A 639 -6.56 -13.95 46.65
CA PHE A 639 -7.99 -14.15 46.39
C PHE A 639 -8.29 -15.03 45.18
N VAL A 640 -7.28 -15.41 44.39
CA VAL A 640 -7.40 -16.29 43.20
C VAL A 640 -7.23 -17.78 43.57
N GLY A 641 -6.83 -18.08 44.82
CA GLY A 641 -6.65 -19.43 45.36
C GLY A 641 -7.90 -20.08 45.94
#